data_AF-A0A291DCS9-F1
#
_entry.id   AF-A0A291DCS9-F1
#
_cell.length_a   1.000
_cell.length_b   1.000
_cell.length_c   1.000
_cell.angle_alpha   90.00
_cell.angle_beta   90.00
_cell.angle_gamma   90.00
#
_symmetry.space_group_name_H-M   'P 1'
#
loop_
_entity.id
_entity.type
_entity.pdbx_description
1 polymer ?
#
loop_
_entity_poly.entity_id
_entity_poly.type
_entity_poly.pdbx_seq_one_letter_code
_entity_poly.pdbx_strand_id
1 'polypeptide(L)'
;MVRSPEAEARYKAYQKKYHAERNARARYSYERLEKAHRVVVNGKDLSAELMQRRAPGITGETPWDKDLTVHPYKWRRQGMPKDLPSYVRDAFGDAAPYESFTDPRMLFDCTLFDNMTDEEIAYFNDEKHWVIERPDTDITLKNELEGEPGVYGYLVHVNRGRKEVNNPPVGRPRYKRKDGKELVWDDPRLDAPWWQECGDYLYVYLNEKEARDAFKQQKMRLNDLNQEVRLYRLTKPISISEARAWLNCDHPLREEKHGAITLDAFGTGQYGRPGALRLPQQPAPDEDEQDRIAEEEYWNSLTPEEQQKTLDDLEYYQALEEKRRQINKERCDAMEPMYTERFNIDTYMASELAKVEAEVEADPDDEEAAEWAQILRDAIPRMTLDDKLKYLGENMYWEDPDGCEELLRTLNIITPYETQLRLAYVLDPSQWMIEHAVNIHKAKLKNGTETKKLNFRRKGGQYHLNEEQEEYVRNIQVNDFAYEGEHRSNELLQMVYDNEWYPCLEPDQHEEINGFSWETINMEDYRAGRLLTFGDALPDGAIAPPHDRIEYLADLVKRGEIDVPTFWERVKTNSYVGTVEKFGPDGEESFIITKKNWRQFVNYREERPNSESDSLRYCQFPEALGGDEFVDLMERTYNWRIADWEAWIDSLPDDWFAVNTKAVQAALDEYEYGVLGIDIVMVWGREIKRRRGK
;
A
#
# COMPACT_ATOMS: atom_id res chain seq x y z
N MET A 1 12.42 31.68 -24.62
CA MET A 1 13.25 30.89 -25.57
C MET A 1 12.45 29.66 -25.99
N VAL A 2 12.40 29.33 -27.27
CA VAL A 2 11.63 28.17 -27.79
C VAL A 2 12.38 26.89 -27.42
N ARG A 3 11.70 25.97 -26.71
CA ARG A 3 12.26 24.66 -26.31
C ARG A 3 12.36 23.76 -27.54
N SER A 4 13.36 22.87 -27.57
CA SER A 4 13.47 21.88 -28.64
C SER A 4 12.30 20.89 -28.58
N PRO A 5 11.90 20.25 -29.70
CA PRO A 5 10.78 19.31 -29.72
C PRO A 5 10.92 18.15 -28.72
N GLU A 6 12.14 17.65 -28.50
CA GLU A 6 12.42 16.63 -27.49
C GLU A 6 12.32 17.15 -26.05
N ALA A 7 12.74 18.40 -25.81
CA ALA A 7 12.57 19.05 -24.51
C ALA A 7 11.10 19.37 -24.23
N GLU A 8 10.33 19.68 -25.27
CA GLU A 8 8.88 19.90 -25.17
C GLU A 8 8.13 18.60 -24.91
N ALA A 9 8.51 17.50 -25.56
CA ALA A 9 7.95 16.18 -25.30
C ALA A 9 8.27 15.68 -23.88
N ARG A 10 9.51 15.86 -23.40
CA ARG A 10 9.90 15.54 -22.03
C ARG A 10 9.18 16.42 -21.01
N TYR A 11 9.03 17.71 -21.30
CA TYR A 11 8.27 18.63 -20.45
C TYR A 11 6.79 18.24 -20.38
N LYS A 12 6.16 17.89 -21.51
CA LYS A 12 4.77 17.39 -21.56
C LYS A 12 4.59 16.09 -20.79
N ALA A 13 5.54 15.16 -20.90
CA ALA A 13 5.51 13.90 -20.15
C ALA A 13 5.69 14.13 -18.63
N TYR A 14 6.62 15.02 -18.24
CA TYR A 14 6.83 15.42 -16.86
C TYR A 14 5.57 16.11 -16.29
N GLN A 15 4.99 17.07 -16.99
CA GLN A 15 3.74 17.74 -16.60
C GLN A 15 2.59 16.73 -16.43
N LYS A 16 2.42 15.79 -17.36
CA LYS A 16 1.40 14.73 -17.24
C LYS A 16 1.59 13.88 -15.98
N LYS A 17 2.83 13.46 -15.69
CA LYS A 17 3.16 12.69 -14.48
C LYS A 17 2.92 13.52 -13.20
N TYR A 18 3.36 14.77 -13.21
CA TYR A 18 3.17 15.70 -12.10
C TYR A 18 1.70 15.97 -11.81
N HIS A 19 0.86 16.17 -12.84
CA HIS A 19 -0.59 16.33 -12.69
C HIS A 19 -1.26 15.06 -12.13
N ALA A 20 -0.84 13.87 -12.55
CA ALA A 20 -1.33 12.62 -11.98
C ALA A 20 -0.98 12.51 -10.48
N GLU A 21 0.25 12.83 -10.10
CA GLU A 21 0.71 12.82 -8.71
C GLU A 21 0.09 13.93 -7.85
N ARG A 22 -0.16 15.12 -8.42
CA ARG A 22 -0.87 16.21 -7.74
C ARG A 22 -2.35 15.91 -7.58
N ASN A 23 -3.00 15.27 -8.57
CA ASN A 23 -4.38 14.81 -8.45
C ASN A 23 -4.51 13.68 -7.42
N ALA A 24 -3.51 12.80 -7.32
CA ALA A 24 -3.40 11.82 -6.26
C ALA A 24 -3.23 12.49 -4.88
N ARG A 25 -2.35 13.50 -4.76
CA ARG A 25 -2.18 14.30 -3.53
C ARG A 25 -3.43 15.12 -3.17
N ALA A 26 -4.16 15.63 -4.16
CA ALA A 26 -5.41 16.35 -3.98
C ALA A 26 -6.52 15.44 -3.42
N ARG A 27 -6.42 14.10 -3.54
CA ARG A 27 -7.30 13.15 -2.82
C ARG A 27 -7.16 13.27 -1.29
N TYR A 28 -6.01 13.75 -0.82
CA TYR A 28 -5.70 14.00 0.59
C TYR A 28 -5.81 15.49 0.99
N SER A 29 -6.41 16.34 0.15
CA SER A 29 -6.67 17.73 0.53
C SER A 29 -7.68 17.78 1.69
N TYR A 30 -7.56 18.78 2.55
CA TYR A 30 -8.47 18.94 3.69
C TYR A 30 -9.93 18.99 3.24
N GLU A 31 -10.25 19.74 2.20
CA GLU A 31 -11.62 19.90 1.68
C GLU A 31 -12.17 18.57 1.13
N ARG A 32 -11.30 17.75 0.52
CA ARG A 32 -11.70 16.46 -0.06
C ARG A 32 -11.85 15.39 1.02
N LEU A 33 -10.95 15.36 2.01
CA LEU A 33 -11.06 14.48 3.18
C LEU A 33 -12.26 14.86 4.06
N GLU A 34 -12.50 16.15 4.27
CA GLU A 34 -13.69 16.64 4.95
C GLU A 34 -14.95 16.18 4.23
N LYS A 35 -15.03 16.37 2.91
CA LYS A 35 -16.17 15.90 2.11
C LYS A 35 -16.35 14.38 2.16
N ALA A 36 -15.26 13.61 2.12
CA ALA A 36 -15.27 12.15 2.10
C ALA A 36 -15.70 11.54 3.44
N HIS A 37 -15.36 12.17 4.57
CA HIS A 37 -15.68 11.70 5.93
C HIS A 37 -16.84 12.46 6.58
N ARG A 38 -17.63 13.21 5.78
CA ARG A 38 -18.76 13.98 6.25
C ARG A 38 -20.00 13.12 6.42
N VAL A 39 -20.53 13.06 7.63
CA VAL A 39 -21.81 12.41 7.95
C VAL A 39 -22.89 13.47 8.12
N VAL A 40 -23.86 13.48 7.20
CA VAL A 40 -25.01 14.40 7.22
C VAL A 40 -26.29 13.59 7.41
N VAL A 41 -27.04 13.91 8.46
CA VAL A 41 -28.35 13.29 8.72
C VAL A 41 -29.41 14.38 8.80
N ASN A 42 -30.49 14.26 8.04
CA ASN A 42 -31.60 15.22 7.99
C ASN A 42 -31.16 16.68 7.74
N GLY A 43 -30.15 16.88 6.87
CA GLY A 43 -29.61 18.20 6.55
C GLY A 43 -28.70 18.81 7.63
N LYS A 44 -28.39 18.04 8.68
CA LYS A 44 -27.52 18.43 9.78
C LYS A 44 -26.16 17.74 9.65
N ASP A 45 -25.08 18.52 9.60
CA ASP A 45 -23.71 18.01 9.48
C ASP A 45 -23.19 17.57 10.86
N LEU A 46 -23.29 16.28 11.15
CA LEU A 46 -22.89 15.71 12.42
C LEU A 46 -21.36 15.70 12.57
N SER A 47 -20.62 15.50 11.47
CA SER A 47 -19.16 15.56 11.45
C SER A 47 -18.65 16.96 11.84
N ALA A 48 -19.24 18.03 11.29
CA ALA A 48 -18.88 19.41 11.62
C ALA A 48 -19.17 19.76 13.10
N GLU A 49 -20.32 19.33 13.63
CA GLU A 49 -20.65 19.53 15.05
C GLU A 49 -19.69 18.77 15.97
N LEU A 50 -19.33 17.55 15.59
CA LEU A 50 -18.38 16.73 16.33
C LEU A 50 -16.98 17.35 16.29
N MET A 51 -16.53 17.83 15.14
CA MET A 51 -15.27 18.56 14.99
C MET A 51 -15.21 19.79 15.89
N GLN A 52 -16.27 20.61 15.88
CA GLN A 52 -16.38 21.83 16.69
C GLN A 52 -16.42 21.52 18.19
N ARG A 53 -17.09 20.43 18.60
CA ARG A 53 -17.14 19.99 20.00
C ARG A 53 -15.80 19.47 20.50
N ARG A 54 -15.08 18.73 19.66
CA ARG A 54 -13.82 18.07 20.03
C ARG A 54 -12.62 19.02 20.05
N ALA A 55 -12.58 19.98 19.13
CA ALA A 55 -11.52 20.98 19.06
C ALA A 55 -12.07 22.31 18.53
N PRO A 56 -12.66 23.14 19.42
CA PRO A 56 -13.30 24.39 19.03
C PRO A 56 -12.29 25.39 18.47
N GLY A 57 -12.60 26.00 17.31
CA GLY A 57 -11.77 27.04 16.70
C GLY A 57 -10.59 26.54 15.86
N ILE A 58 -10.43 25.22 15.71
CA ILE A 58 -9.46 24.60 14.81
C ILE A 58 -10.14 24.28 13.49
N THR A 59 -9.65 24.87 12.40
CA THR A 59 -10.18 24.76 11.04
C THR A 59 -9.16 24.13 10.08
N GLY A 60 -9.57 23.85 8.85
CA GLY A 60 -8.69 23.45 7.75
C GLY A 60 -7.60 24.47 7.37
N GLU A 61 -7.68 25.69 7.90
CA GLU A 61 -6.69 26.75 7.66
C GLU A 61 -5.72 26.92 8.84
N THR A 62 -5.94 26.22 9.96
CA THR A 62 -5.08 26.33 11.15
C THR A 62 -3.68 25.78 10.88
N PRO A 63 -2.55 26.41 11.23
CA PRO A 63 -1.22 25.87 10.95
C PRO A 63 -0.99 24.48 11.57
N TRP A 64 -0.02 23.70 11.08
CA TRP A 64 0.34 22.39 11.64
C TRP A 64 1.46 22.48 12.69
N ASP A 65 1.33 21.72 13.77
CA ASP A 65 2.36 21.44 14.78
C ASP A 65 2.85 19.99 14.64
N LYS A 66 4.17 19.78 14.69
CA LYS A 66 4.78 18.45 14.73
C LYS A 66 4.65 17.86 16.15
N ASP A 67 4.01 16.70 16.29
CA ASP A 67 3.85 16.06 17.59
C ASP A 67 4.82 14.89 17.81
N LEU A 68 5.92 15.16 18.52
CA LEU A 68 6.93 14.16 18.83
C LEU A 68 6.58 13.27 20.04
N THR A 69 5.41 13.45 20.68
CA THR A 69 5.11 12.78 21.96
C THR A 69 4.47 11.40 21.84
N VAL A 70 3.95 11.01 20.67
CA VAL A 70 3.24 9.73 20.46
C VAL A 70 3.79 8.94 19.27
N HIS A 71 4.32 9.59 18.22
CA HIS A 71 4.99 8.94 17.07
C HIS A 71 5.83 9.97 16.27
N PRO A 72 7.03 9.64 15.74
CA PRO A 72 7.91 10.61 15.07
C PRO A 72 7.36 11.23 13.76
N TYR A 73 6.27 10.67 13.22
CA TYR A 73 5.67 11.05 11.93
C TYR A 73 4.26 11.66 12.03
N LYS A 74 3.75 11.94 13.24
CA LYS A 74 2.38 12.49 13.40
C LYS A 74 2.38 14.02 13.44
N TRP A 75 1.67 14.63 12.49
CA TRP A 75 1.39 16.06 12.44
C TRP A 75 -0.07 16.32 12.87
N ARG A 76 -0.31 17.40 13.62
CA ARG A 76 -1.67 17.82 14.02
C ARG A 76 -1.83 19.32 13.84
N ARG A 77 -3.05 19.81 13.65
CA ARG A 77 -3.28 21.26 13.62
C ARG A 77 -2.92 21.88 14.98
N GLN A 78 -2.33 23.07 14.96
CA GLN A 78 -1.90 23.81 16.14
C GLN A 78 -3.07 23.99 17.11
N GLY A 79 -2.84 23.66 18.37
CA GLY A 79 -3.88 23.69 19.42
C GLY A 79 -4.77 22.45 19.51
N MET A 80 -4.59 21.44 18.63
CA MET A 80 -5.36 20.21 18.70
C MET A 80 -4.94 19.37 19.90
N PRO A 81 -5.87 18.89 20.76
CA PRO A 81 -5.52 18.12 21.95
C PRO A 81 -4.73 16.84 21.60
N LYS A 82 -3.72 16.53 22.42
CA LYS A 82 -2.76 15.45 22.10
C LYS A 82 -3.35 14.06 22.15
N ASP A 83 -4.30 13.85 23.05
CA ASP A 83 -4.90 12.54 23.34
C ASP A 83 -6.17 12.30 22.52
N LEU A 84 -6.44 13.16 21.53
CA LEU A 84 -7.65 13.10 20.73
C LEU A 84 -7.47 12.03 19.62
N PRO A 85 -8.32 10.99 19.55
CA PRO A 85 -8.15 9.96 18.52
C PRO A 85 -8.53 10.50 17.13
N SER A 86 -7.72 10.20 16.10
CA SER A 86 -8.03 10.58 14.71
C SER A 86 -9.28 9.89 14.17
N TYR A 87 -9.60 8.69 14.67
CA TYR A 87 -10.76 7.90 14.29
C TYR A 87 -11.62 7.57 15.51
N VAL A 88 -12.94 7.66 15.37
CA VAL A 88 -13.92 7.30 16.39
C VAL A 88 -14.94 6.36 15.76
N ARG A 89 -14.99 5.12 16.23
CA ARG A 89 -16.00 4.14 15.81
C ARG A 89 -17.35 4.49 16.44
N ASP A 90 -18.44 4.33 15.68
CA ASP A 90 -19.82 4.62 16.13
C ASP A 90 -19.97 6.01 16.77
N ALA A 91 -19.46 7.04 16.07
CA ALA A 91 -19.22 8.36 16.64
C ALA A 91 -20.50 9.17 16.90
N PHE A 92 -21.62 8.75 16.32
CA PHE A 92 -22.86 9.52 16.25
C PHE A 92 -24.05 8.85 16.97
N GLY A 93 -23.87 7.65 17.54
CA GLY A 93 -24.88 6.92 18.31
C GLY A 93 -26.22 6.84 17.58
N ASP A 94 -27.34 7.04 18.29
CA ASP A 94 -28.69 6.96 17.72
C ASP A 94 -28.95 7.88 16.51
N ALA A 95 -28.16 8.96 16.37
CA ALA A 95 -28.34 9.92 15.27
C ALA A 95 -27.78 9.41 13.93
N ALA A 96 -26.76 8.54 13.97
CA ALA A 96 -26.25 7.79 12.82
C ALA A 96 -25.55 6.51 13.34
N PRO A 97 -26.30 5.42 13.60
CA PRO A 97 -25.75 4.21 14.18
C PRO A 97 -24.70 3.59 13.27
N TYR A 98 -23.60 3.09 13.84
CA TYR A 98 -22.47 2.44 13.16
C TYR A 98 -21.60 3.34 12.28
N GLU A 99 -22.01 4.60 12.07
CA GLU A 99 -21.21 5.56 11.32
C GLU A 99 -20.00 6.00 12.14
N SER A 100 -18.83 5.88 11.52
CA SER A 100 -17.57 6.27 12.13
C SER A 100 -17.18 7.69 11.76
N PHE A 101 -16.34 8.31 12.57
CA PHE A 101 -15.82 9.65 12.33
C PHE A 101 -14.30 9.64 12.26
N THR A 102 -13.77 10.07 11.12
CA THR A 102 -12.34 10.36 10.95
C THR A 102 -12.16 11.88 10.94
N ASP A 103 -11.29 12.42 11.80
CA ASP A 103 -11.03 13.87 11.86
C ASP A 103 -10.04 14.30 10.77
N PRO A 104 -10.50 14.97 9.68
CA PRO A 104 -9.62 15.36 8.56
C PRO A 104 -8.54 16.36 8.96
N ARG A 105 -8.66 17.01 10.14
CA ARG A 105 -7.65 17.92 10.69
C ARG A 105 -6.42 17.18 11.25
N MET A 106 -6.41 15.85 11.24
CA MET A 106 -5.35 14.99 11.80
C MET A 106 -4.71 14.04 10.77
N LEU A 107 -5.01 14.19 9.47
CA LEU A 107 -4.66 13.23 8.41
C LEU A 107 -3.59 13.75 7.42
N PHE A 108 -2.61 14.55 7.85
CA PHE A 108 -1.59 15.10 6.94
C PHE A 108 -0.65 14.04 6.34
N ASP A 109 -0.27 14.23 5.08
CA ASP A 109 0.62 13.36 4.27
C ASP A 109 2.12 13.63 4.59
N CYS A 110 2.80 12.64 5.16
CA CYS A 110 4.20 12.73 5.61
C CYS A 110 5.24 12.34 4.55
N THR A 111 4.83 12.08 3.30
CA THR A 111 5.70 11.50 2.24
C THR A 111 6.95 12.32 1.87
N LEU A 112 7.09 13.55 2.36
CA LEU A 112 8.33 14.34 2.29
C LEU A 112 9.47 13.84 3.23
N PHE A 113 9.18 12.99 4.22
CA PHE A 113 10.16 12.55 5.23
C PHE A 113 10.41 11.03 5.27
N ASP A 114 9.73 10.26 4.42
CA ASP A 114 9.67 8.79 4.49
C ASP A 114 11.02 8.06 4.26
N ASN A 115 12.07 8.78 3.84
CA ASN A 115 13.39 8.21 3.55
C ASN A 115 14.52 8.69 4.49
N MET A 116 14.21 9.39 5.58
CA MET A 116 15.22 9.89 6.52
C MET A 116 15.34 9.00 7.75
N THR A 117 16.56 8.60 8.11
CA THR A 117 16.86 7.89 9.36
C THR A 117 16.76 8.83 10.57
N ASP A 118 16.53 8.28 11.76
CA ASP A 118 16.44 9.06 13.02
C ASP A 118 17.70 9.92 13.28
N GLU A 119 18.88 9.46 12.83
CA GLU A 119 20.14 10.20 12.93
C GLU A 119 20.17 11.41 11.97
N GLU A 120 19.56 11.30 10.79
CA GLU A 120 19.42 12.38 9.80
C GLU A 120 18.35 13.39 10.23
N ILE A 121 17.26 12.92 10.84
CA ILE A 121 16.21 13.77 11.42
C ILE A 121 16.76 14.56 12.61
N ALA A 122 17.57 13.96 13.48
CA ALA A 122 18.20 14.66 14.60
C ALA A 122 19.21 15.72 14.14
N TYR A 123 19.97 15.46 13.07
CA TYR A 123 20.87 16.44 12.45
C TYR A 123 20.09 17.61 11.83
N PHE A 124 18.95 17.35 11.18
CA PHE A 124 18.09 18.38 10.60
C PHE A 124 17.35 19.25 11.62
N ASN A 125 17.00 18.71 12.78
CA ASN A 125 16.30 19.48 13.81
C ASN A 125 17.24 20.30 14.71
N ASP A 126 18.57 20.12 14.58
CA ASP A 126 19.53 20.89 15.35
C ASP A 126 19.79 22.24 14.65
N GLU A 127 19.13 23.29 15.15
CA GLU A 127 19.23 24.67 14.64
C GLU A 127 20.68 25.11 14.38
N LYS A 128 21.66 24.65 15.18
CA LYS A 128 23.07 25.04 15.02
C LYS A 128 23.67 24.65 13.67
N HIS A 129 23.07 23.69 12.96
CA HIS A 129 23.48 23.23 11.63
C HIS A 129 22.87 24.04 10.48
N TRP A 130 21.90 24.91 10.78
CA TRP A 130 21.12 25.68 9.81
C TRP A 130 21.19 27.20 10.05
N VAL A 131 21.76 27.62 11.18
CA VAL A 131 22.10 29.01 11.43
C VAL A 131 23.18 29.43 10.44
N ILE A 132 22.76 30.02 9.32
CA ILE A 132 23.56 31.06 8.67
C ILE A 132 23.84 32.06 9.78
N GLU A 133 25.11 32.39 10.05
CA GLU A 133 25.46 33.52 10.92
C GLU A 133 24.59 34.69 10.48
N ARG A 134 23.52 34.95 11.25
CA ARG A 134 22.74 36.17 11.06
C ARG A 134 23.76 37.27 11.27
N PRO A 135 23.85 38.27 10.38
CA PRO A 135 24.57 39.49 10.71
C PRO A 135 24.04 39.94 12.06
N ASP A 136 24.88 39.74 13.08
CA ASP A 136 24.50 39.88 14.46
C ASP A 136 24.41 41.37 14.71
N THR A 137 23.21 41.91 14.54
CA THR A 137 22.84 43.30 14.86
C THR A 137 21.36 43.46 14.53
N ASP A 138 20.49 42.96 15.41
CA ASP A 138 19.13 43.46 15.49
C ASP A 138 19.21 44.91 16.04
N ILE A 139 19.72 45.84 15.21
CA ILE A 139 19.67 47.28 15.49
C ILE A 139 18.22 47.67 15.36
N THR A 140 17.47 47.44 16.44
CA THR A 140 16.15 47.99 16.58
C THR A 140 16.31 49.44 17.02
N LEU A 141 15.90 50.38 16.18
CA LEU A 141 15.89 51.81 16.50
C LEU A 141 14.71 52.10 17.46
N LYS A 142 14.82 51.64 18.70
CA LYS A 142 13.72 51.63 19.69
C LYS A 142 13.46 53.00 20.33
N ASN A 143 14.49 53.84 20.40
CA ASN A 143 14.43 55.13 21.09
C ASN A 143 14.65 56.27 20.08
N GLU A 144 14.05 57.42 20.36
CA GLU A 144 14.33 58.64 19.60
C GLU A 144 15.81 59.04 19.76
N LEU A 145 16.37 59.65 18.72
CA LEU A 145 17.73 60.18 18.72
C LEU A 145 17.82 61.37 19.66
N GLU A 146 18.89 61.41 20.45
CA GLU A 146 19.17 62.51 21.37
C GLU A 146 19.39 63.81 20.58
N GLY A 147 18.46 64.76 20.68
CA GLY A 147 18.51 66.05 19.98
C GLY A 147 17.62 66.17 18.73
N GLU A 148 16.92 65.11 18.32
CA GLU A 148 15.99 65.13 17.17
C GLU A 148 14.64 64.48 17.55
N PRO A 149 13.72 65.23 18.22
CA PRO A 149 12.43 64.70 18.67
C PRO A 149 11.60 64.12 17.52
N GLY A 150 11.08 62.91 17.72
CA GLY A 150 10.31 62.16 16.72
C GLY A 150 11.15 61.50 15.61
N VAL A 151 12.47 61.44 15.73
CA VAL A 151 13.36 60.72 14.81
C VAL A 151 14.01 59.55 15.54
N TYR A 152 13.83 58.34 15.03
CA TYR A 152 14.38 57.11 15.61
C TYR A 152 15.71 56.70 14.96
N GLY A 153 15.99 57.20 13.76
CA GLY A 153 17.23 56.92 13.03
C GLY A 153 17.10 57.18 11.54
N TYR A 154 18.17 56.87 10.82
CA TYR A 154 18.25 57.02 9.36
C TYR A 154 18.61 55.66 8.73
N LEU A 155 18.02 55.36 7.58
CA LEU A 155 18.22 54.11 6.85
C LEU A 155 18.61 54.37 5.41
N VAL A 156 19.74 53.83 4.97
CA VAL A 156 20.13 53.81 3.56
C VAL A 156 19.86 52.41 3.01
N HIS A 157 18.97 52.33 2.03
CA HIS A 157 18.61 51.10 1.34
C HIS A 157 19.15 51.12 -0.09
N VAL A 158 19.86 50.07 -0.48
CA VAL A 158 20.34 49.89 -1.86
C VAL A 158 19.60 48.72 -2.49
N ASN A 159 18.64 49.00 -3.36
CA ASN A 159 17.94 47.98 -4.13
C ASN A 159 18.76 47.68 -5.41
N ARG A 160 19.40 46.51 -5.43
CA ARG A 160 20.16 46.04 -6.60
C ARG A 160 19.34 45.14 -7.54
N GLY A 161 18.04 45.04 -7.30
CA GLY A 161 17.12 44.12 -7.97
C GLY A 161 17.30 42.66 -7.55
N ARG A 162 16.28 41.84 -7.80
CA ARG A 162 16.38 40.40 -7.64
C ARG A 162 17.24 39.81 -8.75
N LYS A 163 18.37 39.19 -8.40
CA LYS A 163 19.24 38.54 -9.40
C LYS A 163 20.01 37.37 -8.79
N GLU A 164 20.22 36.36 -9.60
CA GLU A 164 21.11 35.23 -9.31
C GLU A 164 22.57 35.70 -9.31
N VAL A 165 23.31 35.46 -8.22
CA VAL A 165 24.68 35.99 -8.06
C VAL A 165 25.76 34.92 -7.88
N ASN A 166 25.43 33.64 -7.66
CA ASN A 166 26.35 32.51 -7.84
C ASN A 166 25.71 31.10 -7.70
N ASN A 167 26.34 30.15 -8.38
CA ASN A 167 26.28 28.68 -8.24
C ASN A 167 27.58 28.26 -7.51
N PRO A 168 27.57 27.47 -6.41
CA PRO A 168 28.65 27.55 -5.40
C PRO A 168 29.97 26.87 -5.80
N PRO A 169 31.14 27.48 -5.52
CA PRO A 169 32.42 26.77 -5.51
C PRO A 169 32.96 26.50 -4.08
N VAL A 170 33.28 25.22 -3.84
CA VAL A 170 34.16 24.61 -2.81
C VAL A 170 33.77 24.75 -1.33
N GLY A 171 33.18 23.66 -0.79
CA GLY A 171 33.03 23.43 0.65
C GLY A 171 31.75 22.69 1.03
N ARG A 172 31.54 21.47 0.53
CA ARG A 172 30.36 20.67 0.89
C ARG A 172 30.45 20.22 2.36
N PRO A 173 29.40 20.40 3.19
CA PRO A 173 29.36 19.80 4.51
C PRO A 173 29.47 18.28 4.38
N ARG A 174 30.39 17.68 5.15
CA ARG A 174 30.53 16.23 5.25
C ARG A 174 30.15 15.82 6.66
N TYR A 175 29.21 14.88 6.78
CA TYR A 175 28.88 14.26 8.05
C TYR A 175 29.36 12.83 8.06
N LYS A 176 30.12 12.48 9.10
CA LYS A 176 30.62 11.12 9.28
C LYS A 176 29.69 10.40 10.25
N ARG A 177 28.90 9.46 9.72
CA ARG A 177 27.95 8.64 10.48
C ARG A 177 28.69 7.74 11.48
N LYS A 178 27.96 7.24 12.49
CA LYS A 178 28.50 6.29 13.48
C LYS A 178 28.94 4.95 12.88
N ASP A 179 28.40 4.57 11.72
CA ASP A 179 28.79 3.36 10.96
C ASP A 179 30.07 3.56 10.12
N GLY A 180 30.70 4.73 10.21
CA GLY A 180 31.93 5.07 9.51
C GLY A 180 31.74 5.55 8.07
N LYS A 181 30.50 5.56 7.55
CA LYS A 181 30.19 6.13 6.23
C LYS A 181 30.13 7.65 6.32
N GLU A 182 30.65 8.31 5.29
CA GLU A 182 30.65 9.77 5.18
C GLU A 182 29.52 10.18 4.24
N LEU A 183 28.49 10.84 4.79
CA LEU A 183 27.45 11.50 4.02
C LEU A 183 28.00 12.82 3.49
N VAL A 184 28.00 12.94 2.16
CA VAL A 184 28.22 14.19 1.44
C VAL A 184 26.85 14.56 0.89
N TRP A 185 26.20 15.57 1.46
CA TRP A 185 24.91 16.02 0.91
C TRP A 185 25.15 16.82 -0.37
N ASP A 186 24.40 16.45 -1.42
CA ASP A 186 23.97 17.38 -2.48
C ASP A 186 22.72 18.08 -1.93
N ASP A 187 22.86 19.29 -1.39
CA ASP A 187 21.71 20.11 -0.98
C ASP A 187 21.12 20.78 -2.23
N PRO A 188 19.87 20.49 -2.63
CA PRO A 188 19.23 21.15 -3.77
C PRO A 188 19.06 22.67 -3.60
N ARG A 189 19.24 23.23 -2.39
CA ARG A 189 19.30 24.68 -2.12
C ARG A 189 20.71 25.26 -2.24
N LEU A 190 21.75 24.43 -2.20
CA LEU A 190 23.11 24.84 -2.58
C LEU A 190 23.30 24.73 -4.10
N ASP A 191 22.55 23.86 -4.78
CA ASP A 191 22.38 23.91 -6.24
C ASP A 191 21.34 24.97 -6.67
N ALA A 192 20.58 25.53 -5.72
CA ALA A 192 19.69 26.64 -6.02
C ALA A 192 20.52 27.91 -6.19
N PRO A 193 20.30 28.66 -7.28
CA PRO A 193 20.96 29.94 -7.46
C PRO A 193 20.76 30.84 -6.26
N TRP A 194 21.85 31.37 -5.67
CA TRP A 194 21.70 32.39 -4.64
C TRP A 194 21.10 33.64 -5.30
N TRP A 195 19.84 33.90 -4.99
CA TRP A 195 19.14 35.12 -5.39
C TRP A 195 19.46 36.21 -4.36
N GLN A 196 20.19 37.22 -4.79
CA GLN A 196 20.20 38.50 -4.08
C GLN A 196 18.80 39.08 -4.17
N GLU A 197 18.21 39.40 -3.01
CA GLU A 197 16.86 39.96 -2.89
C GLU A 197 16.90 41.49 -2.78
N CYS A 198 15.76 42.13 -3.09
CA CYS A 198 15.68 43.60 -3.18
C CYS A 198 16.01 44.33 -1.86
N GLY A 199 15.78 43.68 -0.71
CA GLY A 199 16.03 44.22 0.64
C GLY A 199 17.38 43.87 1.26
N ASP A 200 18.28 43.20 0.53
CA ASP A 200 19.52 42.66 1.11
C ASP A 200 20.54 43.71 1.60
N TYR A 201 20.54 44.91 1.02
CA TYR A 201 21.50 45.96 1.35
C TYR A 201 20.82 47.10 2.14
N LEU A 202 20.83 46.96 3.46
CA LEU A 202 20.31 47.92 4.42
C LEU A 202 21.40 48.40 5.36
N TYR A 203 21.51 49.72 5.50
CA TYR A 203 22.51 50.36 6.36
C TYR A 203 21.84 51.36 7.29
N VAL A 204 22.03 51.19 8.61
CA VAL A 204 21.41 52.03 9.64
C VAL A 204 22.41 53.07 10.15
N TYR A 205 21.94 54.29 10.39
CA TYR A 205 22.73 55.41 10.89
C TYR A 205 21.97 56.16 11.99
N LEU A 206 22.71 56.66 12.98
CA LEU A 206 22.18 57.42 14.12
C LEU A 206 22.29 58.93 13.94
N ASN A 207 22.74 59.42 12.79
CA ASN A 207 22.73 60.83 12.44
C ASN A 207 22.56 61.03 10.93
N GLU A 208 21.96 62.16 10.54
CA GLU A 208 21.64 62.44 9.14
C GLU A 208 22.90 62.63 8.28
N LYS A 209 23.96 63.20 8.85
CA LYS A 209 25.19 63.54 8.12
C LYS A 209 25.87 62.29 7.58
N GLU A 210 26.09 61.29 8.43
CA GLU A 210 26.67 60.00 8.04
C GLU A 210 25.76 59.25 7.08
N ALA A 211 24.43 59.28 7.31
CA ALA A 211 23.47 58.66 6.40
C ALA A 211 23.50 59.28 4.99
N ARG A 212 23.64 60.62 4.91
CA ARG A 212 23.80 61.33 3.63
C ARG A 212 25.13 61.04 2.95
N ASP A 213 26.21 60.93 3.70
CA ASP A 213 27.52 60.58 3.15
C ASP A 213 27.55 59.13 2.65
N ALA A 214 26.93 58.20 3.39
CA ALA A 214 26.72 56.82 2.95
C ALA A 214 25.83 56.73 1.71
N PHE A 215 24.72 57.47 1.67
CA PHE A 215 23.86 57.57 0.49
C PHE A 215 24.64 58.03 -0.75
N LYS A 216 25.46 59.08 -0.62
CA LYS A 216 26.33 59.55 -1.72
C LYS A 216 27.34 58.48 -2.16
N GLN A 217 27.97 57.79 -1.22
CA GLN A 217 28.91 56.71 -1.54
C GLN A 217 28.23 55.55 -2.26
N GLN A 218 27.05 55.11 -1.80
CA GLN A 218 26.30 54.02 -2.43
C GLN A 218 25.74 54.41 -3.79
N LYS A 219 25.28 55.65 -3.94
CA LYS A 219 24.90 56.24 -5.24
C LYS A 219 26.02 56.15 -6.27
N MET A 220 27.27 56.41 -5.88
CA MET A 220 28.44 56.27 -6.77
C MET A 220 28.81 54.81 -7.09
N ARG A 221 28.29 53.84 -6.34
CA ARG A 221 28.56 52.39 -6.47
C ARG A 221 27.43 51.63 -7.19
N LEU A 222 26.42 52.34 -7.68
CA LEU A 222 25.41 51.75 -8.56
C LEU A 222 26.03 51.57 -9.95
N ASN A 223 26.34 50.33 -10.31
CA ASN A 223 27.16 49.99 -11.47
C ASN A 223 26.37 49.29 -12.58
N ASP A 224 25.07 49.05 -12.38
CA ASP A 224 24.21 48.28 -13.28
C ASP A 224 22.87 48.98 -13.52
N LEU A 225 22.17 48.63 -14.59
CA LEU A 225 20.80 49.09 -14.85
C LEU A 225 19.84 48.48 -13.81
N ASN A 226 18.67 49.11 -13.60
CA ASN A 226 17.66 48.65 -12.61
C ASN A 226 18.14 48.59 -11.15
N GLN A 227 19.07 49.47 -10.75
CA GLN A 227 19.46 49.63 -9.35
C GLN A 227 18.98 50.99 -8.82
N GLU A 228 18.63 51.05 -7.53
CA GLU A 228 18.32 52.31 -6.86
C GLU A 228 18.86 52.34 -5.44
N VAL A 229 19.04 53.55 -4.92
CA VAL A 229 19.38 53.82 -3.53
C VAL A 229 18.39 54.83 -2.96
N ARG A 230 17.92 54.60 -1.73
CA ARG A 230 17.00 55.45 -1.00
C ARG A 230 17.55 55.77 0.37
N LEU A 231 17.40 57.02 0.79
CA LEU A 231 17.67 57.48 2.15
C LEU A 231 16.34 57.75 2.85
N TYR A 232 16.13 57.10 3.98
CA TYR A 232 14.95 57.24 4.81
C TYR A 232 15.29 57.89 6.15
N ARG A 233 14.38 58.72 6.65
CA ARG A 233 14.29 59.15 8.05
C ARG A 233 13.17 58.37 8.72
N LEU A 234 13.44 57.81 9.89
CA LEU A 234 12.50 56.95 10.61
C LEU A 234 11.82 57.73 11.73
N THR A 235 10.49 57.74 11.74
CA THR A 235 9.62 58.45 12.68
C THR A 235 8.90 57.52 13.65
N LYS A 236 9.11 56.21 13.52
CA LYS A 236 8.68 55.17 14.46
C LYS A 236 9.76 54.09 14.57
N PRO A 237 9.78 53.28 15.63
CA PRO A 237 10.64 52.11 15.73
C PRO A 237 10.35 51.12 14.60
N ILE A 238 11.40 50.59 13.99
CA ILE A 238 11.34 49.48 13.03
C ILE A 238 12.58 48.61 13.19
N SER A 239 12.45 47.29 13.08
CA SER A 239 13.59 46.38 13.04
C SER A 239 14.13 46.25 11.60
N ILE A 240 15.42 45.94 11.46
CA ILE A 240 16.01 45.68 10.13
C ILE A 240 15.32 44.49 9.46
N SER A 241 14.92 43.47 10.25
CA SER A 241 14.19 42.30 9.75
C SER A 241 12.82 42.65 9.16
N GLU A 242 12.06 43.52 9.83
CA GLU A 242 10.76 44.02 9.35
C GLU A 242 10.91 44.87 8.09
N ALA A 243 11.90 45.79 8.08
CA ALA A 243 12.21 46.60 6.92
C ALA A 243 12.63 45.73 5.71
N ARG A 244 13.48 44.71 5.93
CA ARG A 244 13.96 43.79 4.89
C ARG A 244 12.83 42.96 4.30
N ALA A 245 11.95 42.40 5.14
CA ALA A 245 10.82 41.59 4.68
C ALA A 245 9.92 42.39 3.73
N TRP A 246 9.62 43.65 4.06
CA TRP A 246 8.84 44.52 3.20
C TRP A 246 9.57 44.90 1.90
N LEU A 247 10.85 45.26 1.99
CA LEU A 247 11.66 45.67 0.85
C LEU A 247 11.93 44.51 -0.13
N ASN A 248 11.90 43.26 0.33
CA ASN A 248 11.97 42.07 -0.52
C ASN A 248 10.74 41.91 -1.44
N CYS A 249 9.59 42.52 -1.11
CA CYS A 249 8.45 42.64 -2.02
C CYS A 249 8.67 43.69 -3.14
N ASP A 250 9.88 44.25 -3.28
CA ASP A 250 10.25 45.30 -4.23
C ASP A 250 9.39 46.57 -4.11
N HIS A 251 9.03 46.90 -2.86
CA HIS A 251 8.28 48.10 -2.50
C HIS A 251 9.10 49.01 -1.58
N PRO A 252 9.12 50.34 -1.80
CA PRO A 252 9.78 51.25 -0.87
C PRO A 252 9.07 51.25 0.49
N LEU A 253 9.83 51.52 1.54
CA LEU A 253 9.25 51.81 2.85
C LEU A 253 8.37 53.06 2.76
N ARG A 254 7.33 53.09 3.60
CA ARG A 254 6.26 54.10 3.59
C ARG A 254 6.11 54.71 4.98
N GLU A 255 5.81 56.00 5.03
CA GLU A 255 5.61 56.73 6.29
C GLU A 255 4.46 56.16 7.12
N GLU A 256 3.29 55.92 6.52
CA GLU A 256 2.09 55.43 7.22
C GLU A 256 2.27 54.04 7.85
N LYS A 257 2.97 53.15 7.15
CA LYS A 257 3.14 51.74 7.56
C LYS A 257 4.39 51.50 8.40
N HIS A 258 5.49 52.17 8.08
CA HIS A 258 6.83 51.85 8.62
C HIS A 258 7.46 53.04 9.35
N GLY A 259 6.80 54.20 9.39
CA GLY A 259 7.40 55.45 9.88
C GLY A 259 8.55 55.95 9.02
N ALA A 260 8.70 55.50 7.76
CA ALA A 260 9.85 55.85 6.93
C ALA A 260 9.54 56.97 5.92
N ILE A 261 10.12 58.15 6.13
CA ILE A 261 10.05 59.29 5.21
C ILE A 261 11.25 59.23 4.27
N THR A 262 11.03 59.19 2.96
CA THR A 262 12.13 59.25 1.98
C THR A 262 12.69 60.67 1.92
N LEU A 263 13.96 60.86 2.28
CA LEU A 263 14.66 62.14 2.21
C LEU A 263 15.31 62.38 0.86
N ASP A 264 15.84 61.32 0.24
CA ASP A 264 16.50 61.37 -1.07
C ASP A 264 16.44 59.99 -1.72
N ALA A 265 16.43 59.93 -3.06
CA ALA A 265 16.39 58.70 -3.82
C ALA A 265 17.04 58.89 -5.19
N PHE A 266 17.76 57.87 -5.65
CA PHE A 266 18.41 57.88 -6.96
C PHE A 266 18.40 56.49 -7.59
N GLY A 267 18.08 56.40 -8.88
CA GLY A 267 18.10 55.15 -9.64
C GLY A 267 18.97 55.25 -10.88
N THR A 268 19.51 54.13 -11.34
CA THR A 268 20.27 54.04 -12.60
C THR A 268 19.36 54.01 -13.84
N GLY A 269 18.06 53.81 -13.65
CA GLY A 269 17.05 53.77 -14.72
C GLY A 269 17.05 52.45 -15.51
N GLN A 270 16.24 52.44 -16.56
CA GLN A 270 16.09 51.35 -17.54
C GLN A 270 16.58 51.79 -18.92
N TYR A 271 16.78 50.82 -19.84
CA TYR A 271 17.01 51.12 -21.26
C TYR A 271 15.91 52.07 -21.77
N GLY A 272 16.28 53.30 -22.15
CA GLY A 272 15.37 54.34 -22.63
C GLY A 272 14.98 55.43 -21.61
N ARG A 273 15.28 55.29 -20.30
CA ARG A 273 15.11 56.35 -19.28
C ARG A 273 16.24 56.31 -18.23
N PRO A 274 17.47 56.73 -18.58
CA PRO A 274 18.59 56.79 -17.64
C PRO A 274 18.30 57.75 -16.47
N GLY A 275 18.58 57.34 -15.24
CA GLY A 275 18.42 58.18 -14.04
C GLY A 275 17.06 58.14 -13.34
N ALA A 276 16.09 57.38 -13.85
CA ALA A 276 14.81 57.15 -13.18
C ALA A 276 14.92 56.09 -12.06
N LEU A 277 14.02 56.15 -11.07
CA LEU A 277 13.85 55.08 -10.07
C LEU A 277 13.37 53.79 -10.74
N ARG A 278 13.68 52.64 -10.12
CA ARG A 278 13.34 51.31 -10.64
C ARG A 278 11.81 51.14 -10.65
N LEU A 279 11.26 50.57 -11.73
CA LEU A 279 9.88 50.05 -11.76
C LEU A 279 9.86 48.71 -11.02
N PRO A 280 8.93 48.46 -10.08
CA PRO A 280 8.84 47.19 -9.39
C PRO A 280 8.73 46.03 -10.37
N GLN A 281 9.61 45.05 -10.28
CA GLN A 281 9.42 43.78 -10.97
C GLN A 281 8.38 43.01 -10.15
N GLN A 282 7.25 42.62 -10.75
CA GLN A 282 6.32 41.71 -10.08
C GLN A 282 7.11 40.54 -9.51
N PRO A 283 6.80 40.07 -8.28
CA PRO A 283 7.47 38.91 -7.72
C PRO A 283 7.40 37.77 -8.75
N ALA A 284 8.50 37.06 -8.93
CA ALA A 284 8.44 35.85 -9.73
C ALA A 284 7.46 34.92 -9.00
N PRO A 285 6.44 34.38 -9.70
CA PRO A 285 5.50 33.46 -9.10
C PRO A 285 6.27 32.33 -8.41
N ASP A 286 5.84 31.95 -7.22
CA ASP A 286 6.37 30.76 -6.55
C ASP A 286 6.05 29.50 -7.36
N GLU A 287 6.56 28.35 -6.93
CA GLU A 287 6.40 27.09 -7.68
C GLU A 287 4.92 26.73 -7.88
N ASP A 288 4.08 26.96 -6.87
CA ASP A 288 2.63 26.76 -6.94
C ASP A 288 1.95 27.73 -7.91
N GLU A 289 2.40 28.98 -7.95
CA GLU A 289 1.92 29.98 -8.89
C GLU A 289 2.38 29.72 -10.33
N GLN A 290 3.63 29.25 -10.52
CA GLN A 290 4.15 28.84 -11.82
C GLN A 290 3.43 27.60 -12.36
N ASP A 291 3.13 26.64 -11.48
CA ASP A 291 2.38 25.45 -11.82
C ASP A 291 0.92 25.77 -12.18
N ARG A 292 0.29 26.66 -11.43
CA ARG A 292 -1.06 27.14 -11.75
C ARG A 292 -1.10 27.91 -13.08
N ILE A 293 -0.09 28.73 -13.37
CA ILE A 293 0.03 29.42 -14.67
C ILE A 293 0.26 28.40 -15.79
N ALA A 294 1.11 27.40 -15.59
CA ALA A 294 1.35 26.35 -16.58
C ALA A 294 0.11 25.47 -16.82
N GLU A 295 -0.67 25.19 -15.78
CA GLU A 295 -1.96 24.48 -15.85
C GLU A 295 -3.01 25.30 -16.59
N GLU A 296 -3.15 26.59 -16.28
CA GLU A 296 -4.04 27.50 -17.00
C GLU A 296 -3.60 27.67 -18.46
N GLU A 297 -2.31 27.79 -18.74
CA GLU A 297 -1.79 27.87 -20.11
C GLU A 297 -2.04 26.57 -20.89
N TYR A 298 -1.83 25.40 -20.26
CA TYR A 298 -2.16 24.11 -20.86
C TYR A 298 -3.66 23.99 -21.12
N TRP A 299 -4.50 24.28 -20.13
CA TRP A 299 -5.95 24.25 -20.25
C TRP A 299 -6.43 25.20 -21.35
N ASN A 300 -5.95 26.44 -21.37
CA ASN A 300 -6.28 27.43 -22.39
C ASN A 300 -5.70 27.11 -23.78
N SER A 301 -4.70 26.22 -23.87
CA SER A 301 -4.16 25.74 -25.14
C SER A 301 -5.03 24.67 -25.81
N LEU A 302 -5.89 24.00 -25.04
CA LEU A 302 -6.83 23.01 -25.54
C LEU A 302 -8.00 23.69 -26.26
N THR A 303 -8.49 23.07 -27.32
CA THR A 303 -9.75 23.49 -27.94
C THR A 303 -10.92 23.25 -26.99
N PRO A 304 -12.05 23.98 -27.13
CA PRO A 304 -13.24 23.75 -26.31
C PRO A 304 -13.73 22.29 -26.34
N GLU A 305 -13.55 21.59 -27.46
CA GLU A 305 -13.89 20.18 -27.63
C GLU A 305 -12.97 19.26 -26.80
N GLU A 306 -11.67 19.55 -26.74
CA GLU A 306 -10.70 18.81 -25.92
C GLU A 306 -10.84 19.10 -24.42
N GLN A 307 -11.17 20.34 -24.06
CA GLN A 307 -11.52 20.72 -22.69
C GLN A 307 -12.79 19.96 -22.24
N GLN A 308 -13.86 20.00 -23.04
CA GLN A 308 -15.10 19.30 -22.73
C GLN A 308 -14.85 17.80 -22.60
N LYS A 309 -14.10 17.20 -23.51
CA LYS A 309 -13.73 15.78 -23.44
C LYS A 309 -12.96 15.43 -22.17
N THR A 310 -12.04 16.30 -21.73
CA THR A 310 -11.26 16.08 -20.49
C THR A 310 -12.16 16.15 -19.26
N LEU A 311 -13.14 17.06 -19.24
CA LEU A 311 -14.15 17.15 -18.17
C LEU A 311 -15.07 15.93 -18.18
N ASP A 312 -15.55 15.52 -19.36
CA ASP A 312 -16.42 14.36 -19.54
C ASP A 312 -15.71 13.07 -19.08
N ASP A 313 -14.44 12.89 -19.45
CA ASP A 313 -13.61 11.75 -19.01
C ASP A 313 -13.44 11.77 -17.48
N LEU A 314 -13.18 12.94 -16.90
CA LEU A 314 -13.01 13.09 -15.44
C LEU A 314 -14.30 12.81 -14.68
N GLU A 315 -15.44 13.29 -15.17
CA GLU A 315 -16.77 12.99 -14.60
C GLU A 315 -17.10 11.50 -14.74
N TYR A 316 -16.79 10.88 -15.89
CA TYR A 316 -16.95 9.45 -16.11
C TYR A 316 -16.13 8.61 -15.11
N TYR A 317 -14.83 8.90 -14.95
CA TYR A 317 -13.99 8.16 -14.02
C TYR A 317 -14.39 8.39 -12.56
N GLN A 318 -14.83 9.59 -12.18
CA GLN A 318 -15.36 9.84 -10.84
C GLN A 318 -16.64 9.05 -10.57
N ALA A 319 -17.58 9.03 -11.53
CA ALA A 319 -18.79 8.24 -11.41
C ALA A 319 -18.49 6.72 -11.34
N LEU A 320 -17.49 6.27 -12.10
CA LEU A 320 -17.02 4.88 -12.09
C LEU A 320 -16.39 4.50 -10.75
N GLU A 321 -15.48 5.34 -10.21
CA GLU A 321 -14.87 5.15 -8.88
C GLU A 321 -15.96 5.08 -7.80
N GLU A 322 -16.95 5.97 -7.83
CA GLU A 322 -18.04 5.97 -6.85
C GLU A 322 -18.89 4.70 -6.93
N LYS A 323 -19.21 4.24 -8.15
CA LYS A 323 -19.91 2.97 -8.37
C LYS A 323 -19.10 1.79 -7.82
N ARG A 324 -17.79 1.78 -8.01
CA ARG A 324 -16.88 0.74 -7.51
C ARG A 324 -16.77 0.77 -5.98
N ARG A 325 -16.75 1.95 -5.35
CA ARG A 325 -16.84 2.09 -3.88
C ARG A 325 -18.13 1.51 -3.33
N GLN A 326 -19.26 1.79 -3.99
CA GLN A 326 -20.55 1.23 -3.58
C GLN A 326 -20.55 -0.30 -3.66
N ILE A 327 -19.95 -0.88 -4.70
CA ILE A 327 -19.78 -2.33 -4.82
C ILE A 327 -18.91 -2.89 -3.68
N ASN A 328 -17.80 -2.22 -3.34
CA ASN A 328 -16.96 -2.64 -2.22
C ASN A 328 -17.73 -2.59 -0.89
N LYS A 329 -18.60 -1.59 -0.70
CA LYS A 329 -19.46 -1.52 0.48
C LYS A 329 -20.42 -2.72 0.56
N GLU A 330 -21.13 -3.01 -0.54
CA GLU A 330 -22.02 -4.19 -0.65
C GLU A 330 -21.28 -5.49 -0.32
N ARG A 331 -20.05 -5.63 -0.83
CA ARG A 331 -19.20 -6.79 -0.56
C ARG A 331 -18.80 -6.89 0.90
N CYS A 332 -18.35 -5.80 1.53
CA CYS A 332 -17.94 -5.84 2.94
C CYS A 332 -19.07 -6.33 3.84
N ASP A 333 -20.30 -5.89 3.58
CA ASP A 333 -21.48 -6.37 4.32
C ASP A 333 -21.72 -7.87 4.07
N ALA A 334 -21.44 -8.37 2.86
CA ALA A 334 -21.60 -9.77 2.50
C ALA A 334 -20.46 -10.70 2.99
N MET A 335 -19.33 -10.15 3.44
CA MET A 335 -18.17 -10.93 3.91
C MET A 335 -18.28 -11.41 5.36
N GLU A 336 -19.24 -10.89 6.14
CA GLU A 336 -19.39 -11.27 7.56
C GLU A 336 -19.49 -12.79 7.78
N PRO A 337 -20.28 -13.57 7.00
CA PRO A 337 -20.34 -15.02 7.13
C PRO A 337 -18.99 -15.71 6.90
N MET A 338 -18.14 -15.16 6.04
CA MET A 338 -16.82 -15.73 5.76
C MET A 338 -15.95 -15.78 7.01
N TYR A 339 -15.97 -14.73 7.84
CA TYR A 339 -15.16 -14.67 9.07
C TYR A 339 -15.88 -15.18 10.32
N THR A 340 -17.20 -15.23 10.31
CA THR A 340 -17.98 -15.74 11.45
C THR A 340 -18.22 -17.25 11.38
N GLU A 341 -18.35 -17.81 10.18
CA GLU A 341 -18.69 -19.22 9.95
C GLU A 341 -17.53 -20.05 9.39
N ARG A 342 -16.71 -19.50 8.48
CA ARG A 342 -15.69 -20.29 7.75
C ARG A 342 -14.27 -20.10 8.27
N PHE A 343 -13.79 -18.87 8.36
CA PHE A 343 -12.43 -18.51 8.76
C PHE A 343 -12.43 -17.77 10.10
N ASN A 344 -13.14 -18.35 11.07
CA ASN A 344 -13.22 -17.81 12.41
C ASN A 344 -12.03 -18.28 13.24
N ILE A 345 -11.07 -17.38 13.46
CA ILE A 345 -9.86 -17.67 14.23
C ILE A 345 -10.17 -18.08 15.68
N ASP A 346 -11.21 -17.53 16.30
CA ASP A 346 -11.58 -17.89 17.67
C ASP A 346 -12.14 -19.31 17.74
N THR A 347 -12.92 -19.71 16.74
CA THR A 347 -13.39 -21.09 16.61
C THR A 347 -12.22 -22.05 16.42
N TYR A 348 -11.23 -21.69 15.60
CA TYR A 348 -10.02 -22.48 15.44
C TYR A 348 -9.27 -22.63 16.78
N MET A 349 -8.98 -21.53 17.47
CA MET A 349 -8.28 -21.58 18.77
C MET A 349 -9.05 -22.40 19.82
N ALA A 350 -10.39 -22.32 19.84
CA ALA A 350 -11.21 -23.15 20.71
C ALA A 350 -11.12 -24.64 20.36
N SER A 351 -11.05 -24.98 19.07
CA SER A 351 -10.87 -26.37 18.62
C SER A 351 -9.50 -26.93 19.01
N GLU A 352 -8.44 -26.12 18.93
CA GLU A 352 -7.09 -26.52 19.36
C GLU A 352 -7.05 -26.80 20.86
N LEU A 353 -7.65 -25.92 21.68
CA LEU A 353 -7.77 -26.18 23.10
C LEU A 353 -8.53 -27.48 23.37
N ALA A 354 -9.66 -27.71 22.68
CA ALA A 354 -10.45 -28.92 22.87
C ALA A 354 -9.71 -30.21 22.49
N LYS A 355 -8.86 -30.18 21.45
CA LYS A 355 -8.01 -31.32 21.06
C LYS A 355 -7.04 -31.68 22.20
N VAL A 356 -6.30 -30.69 22.70
CA VAL A 356 -5.34 -30.92 23.79
C VAL A 356 -6.05 -31.35 25.08
N GLU A 357 -7.23 -30.82 25.37
CA GLU A 357 -8.04 -31.27 26.51
C GLU A 357 -8.50 -32.73 26.39
N ALA A 358 -8.85 -33.17 25.18
CA ALA A 358 -9.21 -34.56 24.92
C ALA A 358 -8.01 -35.52 25.07
N GLU A 359 -6.80 -35.08 24.70
CA GLU A 359 -5.56 -35.84 24.94
C GLU A 359 -5.30 -36.02 26.45
N VAL A 360 -5.46 -34.96 27.23
CA VAL A 360 -5.35 -35.01 28.71
C VAL A 360 -6.43 -35.92 29.33
N GLU A 361 -7.65 -35.95 28.77
CA GLU A 361 -8.69 -36.86 29.23
C GLU A 361 -8.35 -38.32 28.90
N ALA A 362 -7.75 -38.57 27.74
CA ALA A 362 -7.36 -39.91 27.29
C ALA A 362 -6.15 -40.47 28.06
N ASP A 363 -5.17 -39.62 28.40
CA ASP A 363 -4.02 -39.96 29.25
C ASP A 363 -3.78 -38.90 30.35
N PRO A 364 -4.43 -39.05 31.52
CA PRO A 364 -4.31 -38.08 32.61
C PRO A 364 -2.92 -37.96 33.24
N ASP A 365 -2.02 -38.93 32.97
CA ASP A 365 -0.65 -38.93 33.49
C ASP A 365 0.33 -38.24 32.51
N ASP A 366 -0.13 -37.76 31.35
CA ASP A 366 0.67 -36.97 30.40
C ASP A 366 0.86 -35.52 30.92
N GLU A 367 1.98 -35.31 31.62
CA GLU A 367 2.35 -34.00 32.18
C GLU A 367 2.56 -32.92 31.10
N GLU A 368 2.98 -33.29 29.88
CA GLU A 368 3.24 -32.35 28.78
C GLU A 368 1.93 -31.86 28.17
N ALA A 369 0.99 -32.76 27.89
CA ALA A 369 -0.35 -32.40 27.43
C ALA A 369 -1.11 -31.57 28.47
N ALA A 370 -0.99 -31.92 29.76
CA ALA A 370 -1.64 -31.18 30.84
C ALA A 370 -1.08 -29.76 31.03
N GLU A 371 0.25 -29.60 30.93
CA GLU A 371 0.90 -28.29 30.96
C GLU A 371 0.49 -27.45 29.73
N TRP A 372 0.48 -28.04 28.53
CA TRP A 372 0.10 -27.37 27.31
C TRP A 372 -1.37 -26.91 27.30
N ALA A 373 -2.30 -27.77 27.75
CA ALA A 373 -3.70 -27.40 27.91
C ALA A 373 -3.87 -26.20 28.86
N GLN A 374 -3.10 -26.17 29.96
CA GLN A 374 -3.15 -25.05 30.91
C GLN A 374 -2.59 -23.76 30.29
N ILE A 375 -1.50 -23.85 29.53
CA ILE A 375 -0.92 -22.71 28.79
C ILE A 375 -1.97 -22.13 27.83
N LEU A 376 -2.63 -22.97 27.03
CA LEU A 376 -3.65 -22.53 26.06
C LEU A 376 -4.86 -21.89 26.77
N ARG A 377 -5.38 -22.50 27.85
CA ARG A 377 -6.50 -21.93 28.65
C ARG A 377 -6.19 -20.52 29.16
N ASP A 378 -4.97 -20.31 29.64
CA ASP A 378 -4.56 -19.02 30.20
C ASP A 378 -4.21 -17.98 29.13
N ALA A 379 -3.71 -18.42 27.98
CA ALA A 379 -3.23 -17.56 26.91
C ALA A 379 -4.36 -17.12 25.95
N ILE A 380 -5.22 -18.03 25.49
CA ILE A 380 -6.24 -17.75 24.46
C ILE A 380 -7.11 -16.53 24.77
N PRO A 381 -7.63 -16.33 26.01
CA PRO A 381 -8.46 -15.17 26.34
C PRO A 381 -7.71 -13.83 26.31
N ARG A 382 -6.37 -13.85 26.30
CA ARG A 382 -5.49 -12.68 26.32
C ARG A 382 -4.73 -12.45 25.01
N MET A 383 -4.75 -13.44 24.10
CA MET A 383 -4.08 -13.35 22.81
C MET A 383 -4.73 -12.25 21.96
N THR A 384 -3.88 -11.43 21.34
CA THR A 384 -4.29 -10.49 20.30
C THR A 384 -4.64 -11.25 19.00
N LEU A 385 -5.26 -10.59 18.03
CA LEU A 385 -5.48 -11.19 16.72
C LEU A 385 -4.16 -11.64 16.09
N ASP A 386 -3.14 -10.78 16.07
CA ASP A 386 -1.80 -11.09 15.57
C ASP A 386 -1.20 -12.34 16.23
N ASP A 387 -1.35 -12.49 17.55
CA ASP A 387 -0.85 -13.67 18.27
C ASP A 387 -1.57 -14.95 17.83
N LYS A 388 -2.88 -14.88 17.58
CA LYS A 388 -3.68 -16.03 17.11
C LYS A 388 -3.36 -16.39 15.67
N LEU A 389 -3.21 -15.40 14.79
CA LEU A 389 -2.81 -15.63 13.39
C LEU A 389 -1.43 -16.26 13.32
N LYS A 390 -0.49 -15.76 14.13
CA LYS A 390 0.83 -16.36 14.26
C LYS A 390 0.75 -17.81 14.74
N TYR A 391 -0.06 -18.09 15.78
CA TYR A 391 -0.27 -19.45 16.27
C TYR A 391 -0.84 -20.37 15.18
N LEU A 392 -1.85 -19.89 14.43
CA LEU A 392 -2.42 -20.62 13.31
C LEU A 392 -1.36 -20.94 12.26
N GLY A 393 -0.53 -19.97 11.88
CA GLY A 393 0.54 -20.19 10.91
C GLY A 393 1.63 -21.13 11.41
N GLU A 394 1.95 -21.12 12.71
CA GLU A 394 2.98 -21.98 13.30
C GLU A 394 2.51 -23.42 13.54
N ASN A 395 1.20 -23.65 13.73
CA ASN A 395 0.67 -24.98 14.06
C ASN A 395 -0.17 -25.57 12.91
N MET A 396 -1.22 -24.88 12.44
CA MET A 396 -2.15 -25.43 11.44
C MET A 396 -1.44 -25.84 10.14
N TYR A 397 -0.69 -24.91 9.54
CA TYR A 397 -0.07 -25.14 8.24
C TYR A 397 1.04 -26.19 8.30
N TRP A 398 1.82 -26.21 9.37
CA TRP A 398 2.96 -27.13 9.47
C TRP A 398 2.57 -28.53 9.95
N GLU A 399 1.44 -28.68 10.64
CA GLU A 399 0.88 -29.98 11.00
C GLU A 399 0.17 -30.65 9.82
N ASP A 400 -0.58 -29.87 9.03
CA ASP A 400 -1.31 -30.36 7.85
C ASP A 400 -1.20 -29.39 6.66
N PRO A 401 -0.03 -29.34 6.00
CA PRO A 401 0.19 -28.45 4.87
C PRO A 401 -0.72 -28.82 3.69
N ASP A 402 -0.92 -30.10 3.42
CA ASP A 402 -1.74 -30.58 2.31
C ASP A 402 -3.21 -30.16 2.48
N GLY A 403 -3.78 -30.35 3.68
CA GLY A 403 -5.14 -29.89 3.99
C GLY A 403 -5.29 -28.36 3.93
N CYS A 404 -4.26 -27.62 4.32
CA CYS A 404 -4.24 -26.16 4.18
C CYS A 404 -4.20 -25.71 2.72
N GLU A 405 -3.38 -26.36 1.87
CA GLU A 405 -3.35 -26.07 0.43
C GLU A 405 -4.69 -26.40 -0.23
N GLU A 406 -5.32 -27.53 0.12
CA GLU A 406 -6.68 -27.87 -0.33
C GLU A 406 -7.69 -26.78 0.06
N LEU A 407 -7.65 -26.33 1.31
CA LEU A 407 -8.50 -25.23 1.78
C LEU A 407 -8.25 -23.94 0.99
N LEU A 408 -7.00 -23.57 0.71
CA LEU A 408 -6.68 -22.36 -0.05
C LEU A 408 -7.17 -22.44 -1.50
N ARG A 409 -7.11 -23.60 -2.17
CA ARG A 409 -7.64 -23.79 -3.53
C ARG A 409 -9.15 -23.55 -3.62
N THR A 410 -9.89 -23.77 -2.53
CA THR A 410 -11.32 -23.45 -2.45
C THR A 410 -11.62 -21.95 -2.36
N LEU A 411 -10.62 -21.07 -2.46
CA LEU A 411 -10.78 -19.61 -2.54
C LEU A 411 -10.72 -19.08 -3.97
N ASN A 412 -10.69 -19.96 -4.97
CA ASN A 412 -10.49 -19.62 -6.38
C ASN A 412 -9.16 -18.88 -6.62
N ILE A 413 -8.08 -19.37 -6.00
CA ILE A 413 -6.73 -18.81 -6.10
C ILE A 413 -5.76 -19.95 -6.45
N ILE A 414 -4.79 -19.70 -7.31
CA ILE A 414 -3.60 -20.53 -7.48
C ILE A 414 -2.67 -20.20 -6.31
N THR A 415 -2.34 -21.20 -5.50
CA THR A 415 -1.61 -20.96 -4.26
C THR A 415 -0.15 -20.57 -4.54
N PRO A 416 0.51 -19.84 -3.63
CA PRO A 416 1.94 -19.59 -3.73
C PRO A 416 2.77 -20.88 -3.89
N TYR A 417 2.40 -21.95 -3.19
CA TYR A 417 3.06 -23.24 -3.32
C TYR A 417 2.99 -23.81 -4.74
N GLU A 418 1.80 -23.84 -5.34
CA GLU A 418 1.59 -24.28 -6.72
C GLU A 418 2.42 -23.44 -7.72
N THR A 419 2.41 -22.12 -7.54
CA THR A 419 3.18 -21.19 -8.36
C THR A 419 4.67 -21.41 -8.24
N GLN A 420 5.23 -21.46 -7.03
CA GLN A 420 6.67 -21.61 -6.82
C GLN A 420 7.17 -22.96 -7.33
N LEU A 421 6.46 -24.06 -7.04
CA LEU A 421 6.80 -25.37 -7.59
C LEU A 421 6.83 -25.34 -9.12
N ARG A 422 5.82 -24.72 -9.75
CA ARG A 422 5.80 -24.62 -11.21
C ARG A 422 6.98 -23.83 -11.75
N LEU A 423 7.31 -22.69 -11.13
CA LEU A 423 8.44 -21.86 -11.51
C LEU A 423 9.78 -22.61 -11.37
N ALA A 424 9.93 -23.46 -10.34
CA ALA A 424 11.14 -24.27 -10.16
C ALA A 424 11.44 -25.18 -11.35
N TYR A 425 10.40 -25.75 -11.98
CA TYR A 425 10.54 -26.61 -13.15
C TYR A 425 10.78 -25.85 -14.46
N VAL A 426 10.25 -24.63 -14.58
CA VAL A 426 10.30 -23.86 -15.83
C VAL A 426 11.52 -22.95 -15.90
N LEU A 427 12.00 -22.43 -14.77
CA LEU A 427 13.14 -21.52 -14.71
C LEU A 427 14.45 -22.30 -14.67
N ASP A 428 15.36 -21.97 -15.59
CA ASP A 428 16.73 -22.48 -15.53
C ASP A 428 17.45 -21.98 -14.27
N PRO A 429 18.25 -22.84 -13.61
CA PRO A 429 19.00 -22.45 -12.42
C PRO A 429 19.89 -21.24 -12.70
N SER A 430 19.67 -20.16 -11.94
CA SER A 430 20.56 -18.99 -12.01
C SER A 430 21.96 -19.35 -11.50
N GLN A 431 22.99 -18.58 -11.88
CA GLN A 431 24.34 -18.80 -11.34
C GLN A 431 24.38 -18.68 -9.81
N TRP A 432 23.55 -17.83 -9.21
CA TRP A 432 23.41 -17.75 -7.75
C TRP A 432 22.87 -19.06 -7.16
N MET A 433 21.83 -19.64 -7.75
CA MET A 433 21.26 -20.92 -7.33
C MET A 433 22.28 -22.06 -7.45
N ILE A 434 23.05 -22.08 -8.55
CA ILE A 434 24.13 -23.04 -8.74
C ILE A 434 25.19 -22.90 -7.63
N GLU A 435 25.60 -21.67 -7.29
CA GLU A 435 26.54 -21.41 -6.19
C GLU A 435 25.99 -21.87 -4.84
N HIS A 436 24.71 -21.65 -4.58
CA HIS A 436 24.01 -22.08 -3.37
C HIS A 436 24.04 -23.62 -3.24
N ALA A 437 23.61 -24.35 -4.27
CA ALA A 437 23.63 -25.81 -4.31
C ALA A 437 25.05 -26.39 -4.12
N VAL A 438 26.08 -25.75 -4.71
CA VAL A 438 27.48 -26.14 -4.50
C VAL A 438 27.90 -26.00 -3.04
N ASN A 439 27.46 -24.94 -2.36
CA ASN A 439 27.77 -24.72 -0.94
C ASN A 439 27.07 -25.74 -0.05
N ILE A 440 25.79 -26.06 -0.32
CA ILE A 440 25.07 -27.15 0.37
C ILE A 440 25.81 -28.47 0.19
N HIS A 441 26.17 -28.83 -1.04
CA HIS A 441 26.89 -30.08 -1.33
C HIS A 441 28.21 -30.17 -0.56
N LYS A 442 28.99 -29.08 -0.54
CA LYS A 442 30.24 -29.03 0.24
C LYS A 442 30.00 -29.18 1.74
N ALA A 443 28.95 -28.57 2.28
CA ALA A 443 28.59 -28.66 3.68
C ALA A 443 28.17 -30.09 4.05
N LYS A 444 27.31 -30.73 3.24
CA LYS A 444 26.87 -32.12 3.43
C LYS A 444 28.03 -33.13 3.32
N LEU A 445 28.96 -32.93 2.37
CA LEU A 445 30.21 -33.70 2.28
C LEU A 445 31.08 -33.53 3.53
N LYS A 446 31.19 -32.30 4.07
CA LYS A 446 31.97 -32.01 5.28
C LYS A 446 31.34 -32.66 6.52
N ASN A 447 30.01 -32.64 6.61
CA ASN A 447 29.24 -33.17 7.72
C ASN A 447 29.02 -34.69 7.62
N GLY A 448 29.44 -35.33 6.53
CA GLY A 448 29.33 -36.78 6.32
C GLY A 448 27.93 -37.27 5.94
N THR A 449 26.98 -36.36 5.69
CA THR A 449 25.61 -36.71 5.26
C THR A 449 25.52 -36.99 3.76
N GLU A 450 26.52 -36.57 2.98
CA GLU A 450 26.73 -36.99 1.60
C GLU A 450 28.14 -37.59 1.45
N THR A 451 28.28 -38.61 0.60
CA THR A 451 29.57 -39.28 0.34
C THR A 451 30.05 -39.18 -1.10
N LYS A 452 29.11 -38.99 -2.04
CA LYS A 452 29.39 -38.84 -3.48
C LYS A 452 29.92 -37.45 -3.77
N LYS A 453 31.08 -37.34 -4.43
CA LYS A 453 31.67 -36.04 -4.82
C LYS A 453 31.27 -35.68 -6.24
N LEU A 454 30.45 -34.64 -6.39
CA LEU A 454 29.97 -34.18 -7.70
C LEU A 454 30.99 -33.35 -8.47
N ASN A 455 32.06 -32.84 -7.83
CA ASN A 455 33.19 -32.16 -8.48
C ASN A 455 32.82 -30.94 -9.36
N PHE A 456 32.00 -30.02 -8.85
CA PHE A 456 31.65 -28.77 -9.53
C PHE A 456 32.88 -27.93 -9.94
N ARG A 457 32.98 -27.56 -11.22
CA ARG A 457 34.10 -26.79 -11.78
C ARG A 457 33.64 -25.42 -12.27
N ARG A 458 34.47 -24.39 -12.04
CA ARG A 458 34.29 -23.06 -12.62
C ARG A 458 35.12 -22.89 -13.89
N LYS A 459 34.56 -22.22 -14.90
CA LYS A 459 35.27 -21.76 -16.10
C LYS A 459 34.80 -20.34 -16.42
N GLY A 460 35.74 -19.39 -16.45
CA GLY A 460 35.42 -17.97 -16.70
C GLY A 460 34.59 -17.31 -15.58
N GLY A 461 34.74 -17.76 -14.33
CA GLY A 461 34.02 -17.21 -13.17
C GLY A 461 32.69 -17.89 -12.86
N GLN A 462 32.10 -18.61 -13.82
CA GLN A 462 30.81 -19.30 -13.69
C GLN A 462 30.96 -20.81 -13.55
N TYR A 463 29.97 -21.46 -12.95
CA TYR A 463 29.86 -22.92 -12.93
C TYR A 463 29.28 -23.44 -14.25
N HIS A 464 29.88 -24.52 -14.74
CA HIS A 464 29.39 -25.27 -15.91
C HIS A 464 29.05 -26.67 -15.42
N LEU A 465 27.78 -27.04 -15.53
CA LEU A 465 27.24 -28.27 -15.00
C LEU A 465 27.30 -29.39 -16.04
N ASN A 466 27.59 -30.60 -15.60
CA ASN A 466 27.23 -31.81 -16.33
C ASN A 466 25.82 -32.27 -15.93
N GLU A 467 25.27 -33.28 -16.60
CA GLU A 467 23.91 -33.78 -16.36
C GLU A 467 23.65 -34.10 -14.87
N GLU A 468 24.57 -34.82 -14.22
CA GLU A 468 24.43 -35.21 -12.81
C GLU A 468 24.47 -34.02 -11.85
N GLN A 469 25.31 -33.02 -12.13
CA GLN A 469 25.37 -31.78 -11.36
C GLN A 469 24.14 -30.91 -11.59
N GLU A 470 23.61 -30.91 -12.82
CA GLU A 470 22.37 -30.21 -13.14
C GLU A 470 21.18 -30.82 -12.41
N GLU A 471 21.05 -32.15 -12.40
CA GLU A 471 20.02 -32.86 -11.64
C GLU A 471 20.10 -32.53 -10.15
N TYR A 472 21.31 -32.52 -9.57
CA TYR A 472 21.51 -32.13 -8.17
C TYR A 472 21.09 -30.68 -7.91
N VAL A 473 21.51 -29.74 -8.76
CA VAL A 473 21.16 -28.33 -8.61
C VAL A 473 19.66 -28.14 -8.78
N ARG A 474 19.01 -28.81 -9.74
CA ARG A 474 17.57 -28.75 -9.94
C ARG A 474 16.80 -29.30 -8.74
N ASN A 475 17.28 -30.37 -8.10
CA ASN A 475 16.66 -30.86 -6.87
C ASN A 475 16.74 -29.82 -5.74
N ILE A 476 17.90 -29.19 -5.53
CA ILE A 476 18.02 -28.10 -4.56
C ILE A 476 17.09 -26.93 -4.90
N GLN A 477 17.03 -26.52 -6.16
CA GLN A 477 16.14 -25.46 -6.61
C GLN A 477 14.67 -25.80 -6.33
N VAL A 478 14.21 -27.02 -6.62
CA VAL A 478 12.83 -27.44 -6.33
C VAL A 478 12.54 -27.35 -4.84
N ASN A 479 13.46 -27.81 -3.98
CA ASN A 479 13.26 -27.72 -2.52
C ASN A 479 13.22 -26.27 -2.03
N ASP A 480 14.09 -25.39 -2.53
CA ASP A 480 14.12 -23.98 -2.12
C ASP A 480 12.83 -23.25 -2.53
N PHE A 481 12.33 -23.53 -3.74
CA PHE A 481 11.06 -22.97 -4.22
C PHE A 481 9.86 -23.55 -3.49
N ALA A 482 9.85 -24.85 -3.20
CA ALA A 482 8.80 -25.49 -2.40
C ALA A 482 8.72 -24.84 -1.02
N TYR A 483 9.85 -24.66 -0.35
CA TYR A 483 9.94 -24.00 0.96
C TYR A 483 9.43 -22.55 0.94
N GLU A 484 9.83 -21.76 -0.07
CA GLU A 484 9.29 -20.40 -0.23
C GLU A 484 7.77 -20.44 -0.50
N GLY A 485 7.31 -21.39 -1.32
CA GLY A 485 5.90 -21.59 -1.63
C GLY A 485 5.07 -21.93 -0.38
N GLU A 486 5.57 -22.81 0.48
CA GLU A 486 4.95 -23.17 1.75
C GLU A 486 4.87 -21.95 2.67
N HIS A 487 5.97 -21.19 2.81
CA HIS A 487 6.00 -19.98 3.63
C HIS A 487 4.99 -18.93 3.14
N ARG A 488 4.89 -18.70 1.83
CA ARG A 488 3.96 -17.73 1.25
C ARG A 488 2.50 -18.19 1.32
N SER A 489 2.25 -19.49 1.24
CA SER A 489 0.90 -20.04 1.38
C SER A 489 0.44 -20.00 2.84
N ASN A 490 1.36 -20.18 3.78
CA ASN A 490 1.11 -19.90 5.20
C ASN A 490 0.78 -18.41 5.45
N GLU A 491 1.53 -17.47 4.84
CA GLU A 491 1.16 -16.05 4.88
C GLU A 491 -0.25 -15.80 4.32
N LEU A 492 -0.60 -16.44 3.20
CA LEU A 492 -1.94 -16.33 2.61
C LEU A 492 -3.01 -16.90 3.55
N LEU A 493 -2.75 -18.04 4.18
CA LEU A 493 -3.66 -18.64 5.15
C LEU A 493 -3.92 -17.70 6.33
N GLN A 494 -2.89 -17.08 6.90
CA GLN A 494 -3.05 -16.10 7.96
C GLN A 494 -3.90 -14.90 7.51
N MET A 495 -3.68 -14.39 6.29
CA MET A 495 -4.49 -13.30 5.73
C MET A 495 -5.96 -13.69 5.52
N VAL A 496 -6.25 -14.96 5.24
CA VAL A 496 -7.62 -15.46 5.08
C VAL A 496 -8.38 -15.50 6.42
N TYR A 497 -7.67 -15.72 7.53
CA TYR A 497 -8.25 -15.70 8.89
C TYR A 497 -8.23 -14.31 9.55
N ASP A 498 -7.59 -13.33 8.93
CA ASP A 498 -7.57 -11.94 9.41
C ASP A 498 -8.94 -11.28 9.16
N ASN A 499 -9.71 -11.08 10.23
CA ASN A 499 -11.03 -10.46 10.21
C ASN A 499 -11.01 -8.94 10.46
N GLU A 500 -9.85 -8.36 10.77
CA GLU A 500 -9.67 -6.91 10.94
C GLU A 500 -9.34 -6.22 9.62
N TRP A 501 -8.94 -7.00 8.61
CA TRP A 501 -8.59 -6.51 7.30
C TRP A 501 -9.51 -7.06 6.20
N TYR A 502 -10.29 -6.16 5.56
CA TYR A 502 -11.23 -6.49 4.50
C TYR A 502 -10.68 -6.11 3.12
N PRO A 503 -9.98 -7.02 2.43
CA PRO A 503 -9.31 -6.71 1.18
C PRO A 503 -10.33 -6.48 0.06
N CYS A 504 -10.35 -5.30 -0.56
CA CYS A 504 -11.20 -4.98 -1.71
C CYS A 504 -10.35 -4.53 -2.90
N LEU A 505 -10.88 -4.65 -4.13
CA LEU A 505 -10.30 -4.00 -5.30
C LEU A 505 -10.26 -2.48 -5.10
N GLU A 506 -9.15 -1.84 -5.47
CA GLU A 506 -9.05 -0.38 -5.38
C GLU A 506 -10.04 0.25 -6.37
N PRO A 507 -10.90 1.20 -5.95
CA PRO A 507 -11.93 1.76 -6.84
C PRO A 507 -11.36 2.41 -8.11
N ASP A 508 -10.14 2.94 -8.05
CA ASP A 508 -9.43 3.57 -9.16
C ASP A 508 -8.42 2.63 -9.85
N GLN A 509 -8.43 1.35 -9.49
CA GLN A 509 -7.67 0.33 -10.18
C GLN A 509 -8.06 0.30 -11.67
N HIS A 510 -7.06 0.50 -12.51
CA HIS A 510 -7.18 0.53 -13.97
C HIS A 510 -6.34 -0.56 -14.65
N GLU A 511 -5.47 -1.23 -13.90
CA GLU A 511 -4.66 -2.36 -14.35
C GLU A 511 -5.06 -3.64 -13.62
N GLU A 512 -4.78 -4.79 -14.23
CA GLU A 512 -4.93 -6.09 -13.59
C GLU A 512 -3.81 -6.27 -12.53
N ILE A 513 -4.19 -6.59 -11.30
CA ILE A 513 -3.27 -6.86 -10.18
C ILE A 513 -3.47 -8.31 -9.77
N ASN A 514 -2.40 -9.11 -9.86
CA ASN A 514 -2.40 -10.53 -9.49
C ASN A 514 -3.56 -11.35 -10.12
N GLY A 515 -3.96 -11.00 -11.35
CA GLY A 515 -5.05 -11.64 -12.08
C GLY A 515 -6.44 -11.06 -11.81
N PHE A 516 -6.59 -10.15 -10.84
CA PHE A 516 -7.86 -9.47 -10.57
C PHE A 516 -7.92 -8.07 -11.19
N SER A 517 -9.05 -7.76 -11.83
CA SER A 517 -9.44 -6.40 -12.18
C SER A 517 -10.95 -6.24 -12.12
N TRP A 518 -11.44 -5.01 -12.12
CA TRP A 518 -12.88 -4.71 -12.18
C TRP A 518 -13.56 -5.24 -13.45
N GLU A 519 -12.77 -5.48 -14.51
CA GLU A 519 -13.22 -5.95 -15.81
C GLU A 519 -13.19 -7.48 -15.94
N THR A 520 -12.30 -8.15 -15.21
CA THR A 520 -12.09 -9.61 -15.33
C THR A 520 -12.69 -10.41 -14.19
N ILE A 521 -12.93 -9.80 -13.02
CA ILE A 521 -13.45 -10.52 -11.86
C ILE A 521 -14.91 -10.96 -12.06
N ASN A 522 -15.26 -12.13 -11.53
CA ASN A 522 -16.66 -12.51 -11.38
C ASN A 522 -17.34 -11.58 -10.36
N MET A 523 -18.05 -10.58 -10.88
CA MET A 523 -18.70 -9.54 -10.08
C MET A 523 -19.80 -10.07 -9.14
N GLU A 524 -20.46 -11.17 -9.51
CA GLU A 524 -21.51 -11.77 -8.68
C GLU A 524 -20.91 -12.37 -7.42
N ASP A 525 -19.88 -13.21 -7.57
CA ASP A 525 -19.19 -13.80 -6.43
C ASP A 525 -18.41 -12.76 -5.61
N TYR A 526 -17.84 -11.76 -6.27
CA TYR A 526 -17.19 -10.64 -5.60
C TYR A 526 -18.16 -9.89 -4.69
N ARG A 527 -19.33 -9.51 -5.20
CA ARG A 527 -20.38 -8.83 -4.40
C ARG A 527 -20.91 -9.70 -3.27
N ALA A 528 -20.99 -11.01 -3.49
CA ALA A 528 -21.42 -11.96 -2.47
C ALA A 528 -20.35 -12.26 -1.42
N GLY A 529 -19.18 -11.60 -1.45
CA GLY A 529 -18.10 -11.82 -0.49
C GLY A 529 -17.37 -13.16 -0.67
N ARG A 530 -17.61 -13.89 -1.77
CA ARG A 530 -17.05 -15.23 -2.00
C ARG A 530 -15.63 -15.21 -2.57
N LEU A 531 -15.25 -14.10 -3.21
CA LEU A 531 -13.90 -13.90 -3.75
C LEU A 531 -13.07 -12.98 -2.85
N LEU A 532 -11.86 -13.42 -2.55
CA LEU A 532 -10.89 -12.68 -1.76
C LEU A 532 -9.86 -11.99 -2.67
N THR A 533 -10.00 -10.68 -2.83
CA THR A 533 -9.12 -9.87 -3.67
C THR A 533 -8.15 -9.08 -2.80
N PHE A 534 -7.03 -9.67 -2.36
CA PHE A 534 -6.04 -8.98 -1.51
C PHE A 534 -5.22 -7.90 -2.23
N GLY A 535 -5.59 -7.52 -3.45
CA GLY A 535 -4.98 -6.41 -4.20
C GLY A 535 -3.45 -6.56 -4.31
N ASP A 536 -2.73 -5.47 -4.03
CA ASP A 536 -1.27 -5.43 -3.99
C ASP A 536 -0.65 -6.17 -2.79
N ALA A 537 -1.47 -6.61 -1.83
CA ALA A 537 -1.02 -7.24 -0.60
C ALA A 537 -1.13 -8.78 -0.64
N LEU A 538 -1.57 -9.38 -1.74
CA LEU A 538 -1.44 -10.84 -1.96
C LEU A 538 0.03 -11.28 -1.80
N PRO A 539 0.31 -12.39 -1.08
CA PRO A 539 1.66 -12.93 -0.98
C PRO A 539 2.24 -13.30 -2.34
N ASP A 540 3.56 -13.23 -2.42
CA ASP A 540 4.31 -13.57 -3.63
C ASP A 540 3.98 -14.99 -4.13
N GLY A 541 3.36 -15.07 -5.30
CA GLY A 541 2.99 -16.33 -5.95
C GLY A 541 1.51 -16.66 -5.89
N ALA A 542 0.71 -15.95 -5.10
CA ALA A 542 -0.74 -16.08 -5.14
C ALA A 542 -1.31 -15.39 -6.40
N ILE A 543 -2.10 -16.12 -7.19
CA ILE A 543 -2.60 -15.64 -8.49
C ILE A 543 -4.08 -15.98 -8.65
N ALA A 544 -4.89 -15.04 -9.15
CA ALA A 544 -6.24 -15.34 -9.59
C ALA A 544 -6.20 -16.20 -10.88
N PRO A 545 -6.84 -17.38 -10.91
CA PRO A 545 -6.89 -18.21 -12.09
C PRO A 545 -7.78 -17.55 -13.16
N PRO A 546 -7.49 -17.77 -14.46
CA PRO A 546 -8.31 -17.26 -15.55
C PRO A 546 -9.66 -17.96 -15.70
N HIS A 547 -9.83 -19.11 -15.02
CA HIS A 547 -10.99 -19.97 -15.02
C HIS A 547 -11.35 -20.33 -13.58
N ASP A 548 -12.63 -20.60 -13.32
CA ASP A 548 -13.05 -21.09 -12.01
C ASP A 548 -12.40 -22.44 -11.72
N ARG A 549 -11.77 -22.54 -10.54
CA ARG A 549 -11.28 -23.81 -10.00
C ARG A 549 -12.45 -24.74 -9.70
N ILE A 550 -12.27 -26.03 -9.95
CA ILE A 550 -13.32 -27.00 -9.65
C ILE A 550 -13.51 -27.14 -8.13
N GLU A 551 -12.44 -27.04 -7.36
CA GLU A 551 -12.44 -27.03 -5.90
C GLU A 551 -13.26 -25.86 -5.36
N TYR A 552 -13.14 -24.69 -5.98
CA TYR A 552 -13.95 -23.52 -5.64
C TYR A 552 -15.43 -23.75 -5.93
N LEU A 553 -15.77 -24.18 -7.16
CA LEU A 553 -17.17 -24.45 -7.52
C LEU A 553 -17.80 -25.55 -6.66
N ALA A 554 -17.02 -26.60 -6.36
CA ALA A 554 -17.40 -27.72 -5.52
C ALA A 554 -17.68 -27.25 -4.08
N ASP A 555 -16.85 -26.37 -3.53
CA ASP A 555 -17.09 -25.76 -2.21
C ASP A 555 -18.35 -24.89 -2.21
N LEU A 556 -18.55 -24.03 -3.22
CA LEU A 556 -19.75 -23.18 -3.33
C LEU A 556 -21.04 -24.00 -3.34
N VAL A 557 -21.09 -25.07 -4.16
CA VAL A 557 -22.29 -25.91 -4.27
C VAL A 557 -22.50 -26.74 -3.01
N LYS A 558 -21.44 -27.24 -2.38
CA LYS A 558 -21.50 -27.98 -1.10
C LYS A 558 -22.07 -27.13 0.03
N ARG A 559 -21.74 -25.84 0.06
CA ARG A 559 -22.25 -24.87 1.05
C ARG A 559 -23.63 -24.30 0.69
N GLY A 560 -24.19 -24.68 -0.46
CA GLY A 560 -25.50 -24.20 -0.93
C GLY A 560 -25.50 -22.74 -1.39
N GLU A 561 -24.32 -22.15 -1.63
CA GLU A 561 -24.19 -20.77 -2.13
C GLU A 561 -24.56 -20.66 -3.61
N ILE A 562 -24.43 -21.77 -4.35
CA ILE A 562 -24.94 -21.93 -5.71
C ILE A 562 -25.72 -23.26 -5.80
N ASP A 563 -26.69 -23.32 -6.69
CA ASP A 563 -27.42 -24.57 -6.97
C ASP A 563 -26.67 -25.47 -7.97
N VAL A 564 -27.04 -26.74 -8.02
CA VAL A 564 -26.44 -27.74 -8.93
C VAL A 564 -26.52 -27.32 -10.42
N PRO A 565 -27.64 -26.75 -10.93
CA PRO A 565 -27.68 -26.21 -12.28
C PRO A 565 -26.65 -25.11 -12.54
N THR A 566 -26.49 -24.16 -11.63
CA THR A 566 -25.52 -23.06 -11.72
C THR A 566 -24.09 -23.60 -11.68
N PHE A 567 -23.81 -24.58 -10.80
CA PHE A 567 -22.54 -25.29 -10.78
C PHE A 567 -22.19 -25.87 -12.16
N TRP A 568 -23.09 -26.65 -12.77
CA TRP A 568 -22.82 -27.27 -14.07
C TRP A 568 -22.66 -26.27 -15.21
N GLU A 569 -23.44 -25.18 -15.20
CA GLU A 569 -23.28 -24.13 -16.21
C GLU A 569 -21.91 -23.45 -16.08
N ARG A 570 -21.45 -23.17 -14.85
CA ARG A 570 -20.12 -22.60 -14.61
C ARG A 570 -18.99 -23.56 -14.98
N VAL A 571 -19.10 -24.84 -14.64
CA VAL A 571 -18.13 -25.86 -15.08
C VAL A 571 -17.99 -25.84 -16.60
N LYS A 572 -19.12 -25.81 -17.31
CA LYS A 572 -19.15 -25.83 -18.78
C LYS A 572 -18.60 -24.54 -19.41
N THR A 573 -18.89 -23.38 -18.84
CA THR A 573 -18.63 -22.08 -19.46
C THR A 573 -17.35 -21.40 -18.99
N ASN A 574 -16.86 -21.72 -17.79
CA ASN A 574 -15.81 -20.97 -17.13
C ASN A 574 -14.76 -21.84 -16.40
N SER A 575 -14.80 -23.17 -16.49
CA SER A 575 -13.80 -24.05 -15.87
C SER A 575 -12.86 -24.71 -16.89
N TYR A 576 -11.64 -25.04 -16.46
CA TYR A 576 -10.61 -25.69 -17.27
C TYR A 576 -10.97 -27.12 -17.73
N VAL A 577 -11.94 -27.77 -17.07
CA VAL A 577 -12.46 -29.10 -17.45
C VAL A 577 -13.81 -29.06 -18.18
N GLY A 578 -14.32 -27.89 -18.56
CA GLY A 578 -15.67 -27.76 -19.15
C GLY A 578 -15.92 -28.58 -20.43
N THR A 579 -14.86 -29.07 -21.07
CA THR A 579 -14.92 -29.92 -22.28
C THR A 579 -14.68 -31.41 -22.01
N VAL A 580 -14.38 -31.79 -20.77
CA VAL A 580 -14.02 -33.16 -20.39
C VAL A 580 -15.28 -33.93 -19.98
N GLU A 581 -15.81 -34.74 -20.89
CA GLU A 581 -17.10 -35.45 -20.69
C GLU A 581 -17.12 -36.37 -19.46
N LYS A 582 -15.98 -36.96 -19.08
CA LYS A 582 -15.89 -37.90 -17.95
C LYS A 582 -16.31 -37.29 -16.61
N PHE A 583 -16.12 -35.98 -16.44
CA PHE A 583 -16.50 -35.25 -15.23
C PHE A 583 -17.90 -34.63 -15.30
N GLY A 584 -18.58 -34.73 -16.45
CA GLY A 584 -19.91 -34.15 -16.66
C GLY A 584 -21.03 -34.81 -15.84
N PRO A 585 -22.28 -34.33 -15.96
CA PRO A 585 -23.42 -34.85 -15.19
C PRO A 585 -23.67 -36.35 -15.35
N ASP A 586 -23.41 -36.88 -16.55
CA ASP A 586 -23.58 -38.30 -16.92
C ASP A 586 -22.23 -39.02 -17.06
N GLY A 587 -21.13 -38.37 -16.65
CA GLY A 587 -19.77 -38.90 -16.78
C GLY A 587 -19.45 -39.96 -15.73
N GLU A 588 -18.50 -40.84 -16.05
CA GLU A 588 -18.03 -41.94 -15.17
C GLU A 588 -17.38 -41.43 -13.87
N GLU A 589 -16.85 -40.20 -13.88
CA GLU A 589 -16.28 -39.50 -12.73
C GLU A 589 -17.06 -38.20 -12.48
N SER A 590 -18.40 -38.25 -12.53
CA SER A 590 -19.22 -37.04 -12.33
C SER A 590 -18.87 -36.30 -11.03
N PHE A 591 -18.71 -34.97 -11.11
CA PHE A 591 -18.45 -34.13 -9.94
C PHE A 591 -19.60 -34.13 -8.93
N ILE A 592 -20.84 -34.39 -9.37
CA ILE A 592 -22.02 -34.38 -8.51
C ILE A 592 -22.67 -35.76 -8.52
N ILE A 593 -22.70 -36.37 -7.34
CA ILE A 593 -23.44 -37.61 -7.08
C ILE A 593 -24.88 -37.23 -6.73
N THR A 594 -25.83 -37.90 -7.34
CA THR A 594 -27.28 -37.69 -7.20
C THR A 594 -27.99 -39.03 -7.05
N LYS A 595 -29.28 -38.99 -6.73
CA LYS A 595 -30.15 -40.19 -6.75
C LYS A 595 -30.12 -40.97 -8.07
N LYS A 596 -29.78 -40.34 -9.20
CA LYS A 596 -29.80 -40.99 -10.52
C LYS A 596 -28.51 -41.73 -10.85
N ASN A 597 -27.37 -41.26 -10.35
CA ASN A 597 -26.04 -41.77 -10.72
C ASN A 597 -25.27 -42.40 -9.55
N TRP A 598 -25.76 -42.35 -8.31
CA TRP A 598 -25.06 -42.89 -7.13
C TRP A 598 -24.53 -44.32 -7.29
N ARG A 599 -25.28 -45.20 -7.97
CA ARG A 599 -24.90 -46.61 -8.17
C ARG A 599 -23.54 -46.78 -8.85
N GLN A 600 -23.14 -45.81 -9.67
CA GLN A 600 -21.88 -45.82 -10.40
C GLN A 600 -20.67 -45.70 -9.46
N PHE A 601 -20.87 -45.05 -8.32
CA PHE A 601 -19.79 -44.69 -7.39
C PHE A 601 -19.67 -45.66 -6.21
N VAL A 602 -20.56 -46.64 -6.10
CA VAL A 602 -20.50 -47.68 -5.08
C VAL A 602 -19.77 -48.89 -5.63
N ASN A 603 -18.61 -49.20 -5.06
CA ASN A 603 -17.92 -50.45 -5.34
C ASN A 603 -18.74 -51.62 -4.79
N TYR A 604 -19.23 -52.52 -5.66
CA TYR A 604 -20.27 -53.51 -5.32
C TYR A 604 -19.80 -54.98 -5.19
N ARG A 605 -20.67 -55.78 -4.56
CA ARG A 605 -20.92 -57.20 -4.89
C ARG A 605 -22.44 -57.47 -4.97
N GLU A 606 -22.93 -57.88 -6.13
CA GLU A 606 -24.25 -58.54 -6.28
C GLU A 606 -24.07 -60.04 -5.98
N GLU A 607 -24.56 -60.50 -4.82
CA GLU A 607 -24.80 -61.89 -4.40
C GLU A 607 -23.69 -62.99 -4.53
N ARG A 608 -23.27 -63.60 -3.40
CA ARG A 608 -23.11 -65.07 -3.30
C ARG A 608 -23.27 -65.56 -1.85
N PRO A 609 -23.94 -66.71 -1.63
CA PRO A 609 -24.06 -67.35 -0.31
C PRO A 609 -22.76 -68.06 0.09
N ASN A 610 -22.41 -67.91 1.37
CA ASN A 610 -21.46 -68.71 2.16
C ASN A 610 -20.22 -69.28 1.43
N SER A 611 -19.11 -68.54 1.45
CA SER A 611 -17.79 -69.17 1.35
C SER A 611 -16.80 -68.43 2.24
N GLU A 612 -16.34 -69.10 3.28
CA GLU A 612 -15.19 -68.73 4.11
C GLU A 612 -13.91 -68.77 3.25
N SER A 613 -13.31 -67.60 2.97
CA SER A 613 -11.87 -67.33 3.06
C SER A 613 -11.48 -66.00 2.39
N ASP A 614 -10.88 -65.14 3.21
CA ASP A 614 -9.66 -64.34 2.98
C ASP A 614 -9.56 -63.36 1.80
N SER A 615 -9.98 -62.13 2.08
CA SER A 615 -9.23 -60.86 1.92
C SER A 615 -10.23 -59.72 2.11
N LEU A 616 -10.04 -58.81 3.07
CA LEU A 616 -10.95 -57.71 3.47
C LEU A 616 -11.74 -57.10 2.28
N ARG A 617 -13.08 -57.26 2.28
CA ARG A 617 -13.99 -56.77 1.24
C ARG A 617 -14.98 -55.78 1.86
N TYR A 618 -14.98 -54.52 1.42
CA TYR A 618 -15.82 -53.44 1.95
C TYR A 618 -16.56 -52.71 0.80
N CYS A 619 -17.81 -52.29 1.06
CA CYS A 619 -18.63 -51.48 0.16
C CYS A 619 -18.28 -50.00 0.37
N GLN A 620 -17.33 -49.45 -0.38
CA GLN A 620 -16.94 -48.05 -0.21
C GLN A 620 -17.79 -47.15 -1.13
N PHE A 621 -18.66 -46.34 -0.53
CA PHE A 621 -19.15 -45.10 -1.14
C PHE A 621 -18.03 -44.05 -1.02
N PRO A 622 -17.82 -43.13 -1.98
CA PRO A 622 -16.79 -42.11 -1.83
C PRO A 622 -17.03 -41.28 -0.56
N GLU A 623 -15.95 -40.81 0.08
CA GLU A 623 -16.00 -39.92 1.27
C GLU A 623 -16.83 -38.64 1.04
N ALA A 624 -17.17 -38.37 -0.22
CA ALA A 624 -18.17 -37.44 -0.75
C ALA A 624 -19.48 -37.29 0.04
N LEU A 625 -19.91 -38.29 0.82
CA LEU A 625 -21.14 -38.18 1.61
C LEU A 625 -21.01 -37.18 2.76
N GLY A 626 -19.81 -37.01 3.33
CA GLY A 626 -19.52 -36.03 4.39
C GLY A 626 -20.34 -36.19 5.69
N GLY A 627 -19.70 -36.06 6.85
CA GLY A 627 -20.42 -35.80 8.10
C GLY A 627 -21.07 -37.00 8.79
N ASP A 628 -20.73 -38.23 8.42
CA ASP A 628 -21.00 -39.38 9.28
C ASP A 628 -19.95 -39.41 10.40
N GLU A 629 -20.37 -39.67 11.64
CA GLU A 629 -19.40 -40.07 12.66
C GLU A 629 -18.64 -41.31 12.17
N PHE A 630 -17.37 -41.44 12.57
CA PHE A 630 -16.52 -42.56 12.13
C PHE A 630 -17.22 -43.92 12.26
N VAL A 631 -18.04 -44.10 13.30
CA VAL A 631 -18.83 -45.31 13.53
C VAL A 631 -19.85 -45.55 12.42
N ASP A 632 -20.57 -44.53 11.98
CA ASP A 632 -21.59 -44.63 10.92
C ASP A 632 -20.94 -44.83 9.54
N LEU A 633 -19.80 -44.19 9.29
CA LEU A 633 -19.00 -44.43 8.09
C LEU A 633 -18.52 -45.89 8.03
N MET A 634 -18.02 -46.41 9.15
CA MET A 634 -17.57 -47.80 9.27
C MET A 634 -18.74 -48.78 9.12
N GLU A 635 -19.90 -48.50 9.72
CA GLU A 635 -21.10 -49.32 9.56
C GLU A 635 -21.53 -49.39 8.08
N ARG A 636 -21.60 -48.25 7.39
CA ARG A 636 -21.91 -48.19 5.95
C ARG A 636 -20.88 -48.93 5.12
N THR A 637 -19.61 -48.74 5.42
CA THR A 637 -18.50 -49.29 4.63
C THR A 637 -18.39 -50.81 4.75
N TYR A 638 -18.59 -51.36 5.95
CA TYR A 638 -18.35 -52.77 6.23
C TYR A 638 -19.62 -53.63 6.29
N ASN A 639 -20.78 -53.04 6.63
CA ASN A 639 -22.00 -53.81 6.91
C ASN A 639 -23.12 -53.59 5.90
N TRP A 640 -23.19 -52.44 5.21
CA TRP A 640 -24.28 -52.17 4.25
C TRP A 640 -24.13 -52.97 2.95
N ARG A 641 -25.28 -53.43 2.46
CA ARG A 641 -25.47 -54.06 1.14
C ARG A 641 -26.11 -53.06 0.18
N ILE A 642 -26.16 -53.40 -1.11
CA ILE A 642 -26.83 -52.57 -2.13
C ILE A 642 -28.27 -52.23 -1.72
N ALA A 643 -29.03 -53.17 -1.16
CA ALA A 643 -30.41 -52.91 -0.74
C ALA A 643 -30.49 -51.87 0.39
N ASP A 644 -29.50 -51.82 1.29
CA ASP A 644 -29.43 -50.82 2.36
C ASP A 644 -29.10 -49.44 1.77
N TRP A 645 -28.19 -49.39 0.80
CA TRP A 645 -27.90 -48.17 0.02
C TRP A 645 -29.11 -47.70 -0.79
N GLU A 646 -29.84 -48.59 -1.46
CA GLU A 646 -31.08 -48.28 -2.19
C GLU A 646 -32.13 -47.68 -1.25
N ALA A 647 -32.37 -48.32 -0.10
CA ALA A 647 -33.32 -47.85 0.89
C ALA A 647 -32.92 -46.49 1.46
N TRP A 648 -31.62 -46.27 1.72
CA TRP A 648 -31.11 -44.99 2.18
C TRP A 648 -31.26 -43.90 1.11
N ILE A 649 -30.83 -44.15 -0.13
CA ILE A 649 -30.98 -43.19 -1.23
C ILE A 649 -32.45 -42.85 -1.48
N ASP A 650 -33.34 -43.84 -1.47
CA ASP A 650 -34.79 -43.62 -1.64
C ASP A 650 -35.38 -42.76 -0.51
N SER A 651 -34.78 -42.79 0.68
CA SER A 651 -35.20 -41.98 1.83
C SER A 651 -34.80 -40.50 1.73
N LEU A 652 -33.83 -40.15 0.89
CA LEU A 652 -33.33 -38.78 0.74
C LEU A 652 -34.30 -37.90 -0.06
N PRO A 653 -34.17 -36.56 -0.04
CA PRO A 653 -34.92 -35.65 -0.92
C PRO A 653 -34.64 -35.87 -2.41
N ASP A 654 -35.59 -35.55 -3.30
CA ASP A 654 -35.42 -35.76 -4.76
C ASP A 654 -34.32 -34.90 -5.39
N ASP A 655 -34.03 -33.75 -4.79
CA ASP A 655 -32.95 -32.83 -5.11
C ASP A 655 -31.66 -33.12 -4.34
N TRP A 656 -31.58 -34.24 -3.62
CA TRP A 656 -30.37 -34.63 -2.90
C TRP A 656 -29.18 -34.81 -3.84
N PHE A 657 -28.03 -34.29 -3.40
CA PHE A 657 -26.75 -34.47 -4.04
C PHE A 657 -25.59 -34.50 -3.04
N ALA A 658 -24.44 -35.00 -3.49
CA ALA A 658 -23.16 -34.95 -2.80
C ALA A 658 -22.06 -34.59 -3.81
N VAL A 659 -21.03 -33.87 -3.36
CA VAL A 659 -19.86 -33.52 -4.18
C VAL A 659 -18.88 -34.70 -4.19
N ASN A 660 -18.55 -35.20 -5.38
CA ASN A 660 -17.58 -36.27 -5.57
C ASN A 660 -16.14 -35.77 -5.40
N THR A 661 -15.65 -35.75 -4.15
CA THR A 661 -14.28 -35.28 -3.82
C THR A 661 -13.19 -36.01 -4.59
N LYS A 662 -13.38 -37.30 -4.92
CA LYS A 662 -12.42 -38.07 -5.74
C LYS A 662 -12.35 -37.55 -7.18
N ALA A 663 -13.49 -37.20 -7.77
CA ALA A 663 -13.50 -36.61 -9.11
C ALA A 663 -12.86 -35.22 -9.13
N VAL A 664 -13.13 -34.41 -8.10
CA VAL A 664 -12.48 -33.09 -7.91
C VAL A 664 -10.95 -33.24 -7.84
N GLN A 665 -10.46 -34.17 -7.02
CA GLN A 665 -9.03 -34.46 -6.91
C GLN A 665 -8.45 -34.97 -8.24
N ALA A 666 -9.14 -35.87 -8.94
CA ALA A 666 -8.70 -36.38 -10.24
C ALA A 666 -8.62 -35.26 -11.30
N ALA A 667 -9.53 -34.28 -11.27
CA ALA A 667 -9.48 -33.12 -12.16
C ALA A 667 -8.24 -32.24 -11.88
N LEU A 668 -7.92 -32.01 -10.60
CA LEU A 668 -6.72 -31.30 -10.18
C LEU A 668 -5.44 -32.02 -10.67
N ASP A 669 -5.31 -33.31 -10.38
CA ASP A 669 -4.11 -34.09 -10.67
C ASP A 669 -3.87 -34.31 -12.16
N GLU A 670 -4.93 -34.53 -12.94
CA GLU A 670 -4.80 -34.90 -14.36
C GLU A 670 -4.83 -33.71 -15.31
N TYR A 671 -5.49 -32.60 -14.94
CA TYR A 671 -5.76 -31.50 -15.86
C TYR A 671 -5.22 -30.18 -15.37
N GLU A 672 -5.52 -29.79 -14.13
CA GLU A 672 -5.20 -28.45 -13.65
C GLU A 672 -3.68 -28.18 -13.68
N TYR A 673 -2.86 -29.07 -13.13
CA TYR A 673 -1.39 -28.93 -13.20
C TYR A 673 -0.84 -28.89 -14.63
N GLY A 674 -1.53 -29.53 -15.58
CA GLY A 674 -1.20 -29.49 -17.00
C GLY A 674 -1.50 -28.13 -17.67
N VAL A 675 -2.52 -27.41 -17.19
CA VAL A 675 -3.03 -26.17 -17.78
C VAL A 675 -2.44 -24.92 -17.13
N LEU A 676 -2.31 -24.92 -15.79
CA LEU A 676 -1.84 -23.77 -15.02
C LEU A 676 -0.43 -23.30 -15.41
N GLY A 677 0.36 -24.18 -16.02
CA GLY A 677 1.76 -23.91 -16.32
C GLY A 677 2.01 -22.71 -17.25
N ILE A 678 1.10 -22.41 -18.17
CA ILE A 678 1.25 -21.24 -19.07
C ILE A 678 0.75 -19.97 -18.39
N ASP A 679 -0.37 -20.06 -17.69
CA ASP A 679 -1.00 -18.92 -17.01
C ASP A 679 -0.14 -18.38 -15.88
N ILE A 680 0.44 -19.26 -15.06
CA ILE A 680 1.41 -18.89 -14.02
C ILE A 680 2.60 -18.13 -14.64
N VAL A 681 3.18 -18.63 -15.74
CA VAL A 681 4.33 -17.97 -16.39
C VAL A 681 3.95 -16.61 -16.98
N MET A 682 2.76 -16.48 -17.57
CA MET A 682 2.29 -15.23 -18.15
C MET A 682 2.00 -14.18 -17.08
N VAL A 683 1.22 -14.52 -16.05
CA VAL A 683 0.84 -13.60 -14.97
C VAL A 683 2.05 -13.22 -14.14
N TRP A 684 2.88 -14.19 -13.74
CA TRP A 684 4.12 -13.92 -13.01
C TRP A 684 5.11 -13.09 -13.83
N GLY A 685 5.19 -13.33 -15.14
CA GLY A 685 5.99 -12.53 -16.05
C GLY A 685 5.54 -11.07 -16.14
N ARG A 686 4.24 -10.79 -16.03
CA ARG A 686 3.71 -9.41 -15.91
C ARG A 686 4.08 -8.82 -14.56
N GLU A 687 3.91 -9.57 -13.48
CA GLU A 687 4.18 -9.11 -12.12
C GLU A 687 5.66 -8.75 -11.90
N ILE A 688 6.59 -9.57 -12.40
CA ILE A 688 8.03 -9.26 -12.37
C ILE A 688 8.34 -7.94 -13.10
N LYS A 689 7.70 -7.69 -14.25
CA LYS A 689 7.93 -6.44 -15.00
C LYS A 689 7.40 -5.23 -14.26
N ARG A 690 6.23 -5.36 -13.62
CA ARG A 690 5.63 -4.32 -12.78
C ARG A 690 6.54 -3.96 -11.60
N ARG A 691 7.04 -4.97 -10.87
CA ARG A 691 7.94 -4.79 -9.72
C ARG A 691 9.31 -4.23 -10.09
N ARG A 692 9.80 -4.45 -11.31
CA ARG A 692 11.06 -3.85 -11.81
C ARG A 692 10.90 -2.40 -12.29
N GLY A 693 9.66 -1.92 -12.45
CA GLY A 693 9.34 -0.56 -12.88
C GLY A 693 8.97 0.38 -11.73
N LYS A 694 8.67 -0.16 -10.54
CA LYS A 694 8.71 0.55 -9.25
C LYS A 694 10.16 0.58 -8.75
#